data_AF-A0AAD8K7D6-F1
#
_entry.id   AF-A0AAD8K7D6-F1
#
_cell.length_a   1.000
_cell.length_b   1.000
_cell.length_c   1.000
_cell.angle_alpha   90.00
_cell.angle_beta   90.00
_cell.angle_gamma   90.00
#
_symmetry.space_group_name_H-M   'P 1'
#
loop_
_entity.id
_entity.type
_entity.pdbx_description
1 polymer ?
#
loop_
_entity_poly.entity_id
_entity_poly.type
_entity_poly.pdbx_seq_one_letter_code
_entity_poly.pdbx_strand_id
1 'polypeptide(L)'
;MITLITITITIIIFTVNHSPVTGVSTLKSGDQLNFTSHLISPSNNFTLSFFTIPATNYTYLGIWYTDDEQLRKVWVANPSTPIESNSSSHVLQIDPNTGKLVLTQTETEAAIENINISDNLSGFSPNLTANLEDDGNFVLKNEIDDQIVWQSFDHPTNVLLPGMKLGSDVQSAKNWTLTSWLSDENPRDGAYTLSWETNGEDDQRLMVRFRGEPYWTSGELKDQMFEFMDLNNLLLSRYNLRYVYNNDDKYFSYESVGNVHPMWILRPHGRIVDGNDRVISSTDLCYGYDLGNGCVASSDVVMCRSERDKFVPLSGDFASEGTVKLVDDNSSLSIGDCMVQCWNDCGCLGFVNVGNGTGCIRWTGAKSVGNFSVDSQGNAESKFVLVSSNPSKGNDAKILIWAPVVAGICLLLFCFGLLWYLKNRKNKLEERQKRVDRRFLELMASGSFRDSGDVERDDRKGSDTIVFNFYAIVTATNGFSDENKLGRGGFGPVYKGKLSDGREIAIKRLSRTSGQGLVEFKNELILIAKLQHTNLVRVLGCCIHGEEKMLIYEYMPNKSLDFFLFDESRKELLDWPKRWNIIEGIAQGLLYLHKYSRMRVIHRDLKASNVLLDESMNPKISDFGMARIFKQDETEATTKRVVGTYGYMSPEYAMEGTFSEKSDVFSFGVLILEIVSGRRNSSFSHFDKTTNLVRYAWELWQQGDALQLQDPTLGDSCVIHQLRRTIHVALLCVQENAGDRPVMSDVISMLINDTIPLPAPKQSAFFFGRTVSKSTSIERKSNDCSVNQMSVTEMEAR
;
A
#
# COMPACT_ATOMS: atom_id res chain seq x y z
N MET A 1 -61.39 -25.45 25.02
CA MET A 1 -60.73 -24.70 26.11
C MET A 1 -59.27 -24.53 25.69
N ILE A 2 -58.81 -23.28 25.50
CA ILE A 2 -57.39 -22.84 25.43
C ILE A 2 -56.65 -23.24 24.13
N THR A 3 -56.78 -22.45 23.04
CA THR A 3 -55.95 -21.29 22.60
C THR A 3 -54.61 -21.68 21.93
N LEU A 4 -54.62 -21.67 20.60
CA LEU A 4 -53.42 -21.51 19.75
C LEU A 4 -53.14 -20.00 19.64
N ILE A 5 -51.97 -19.55 20.09
CA ILE A 5 -51.50 -18.18 19.86
C ILE A 5 -50.67 -18.19 18.58
N THR A 6 -51.21 -17.62 17.51
CA THR A 6 -50.50 -17.21 16.30
C THR A 6 -49.84 -15.85 16.54
N ILE A 7 -48.51 -15.78 16.55
CA ILE A 7 -47.77 -14.50 16.51
C ILE A 7 -47.38 -14.26 15.05
N THR A 8 -48.05 -13.30 14.42
CA THR A 8 -47.68 -12.71 13.13
C THR A 8 -46.52 -11.74 13.35
N ILE A 9 -45.34 -12.02 12.79
CA ILE A 9 -44.23 -11.07 12.71
C ILE A 9 -44.42 -10.26 11.43
N THR A 10 -44.85 -9.01 11.59
CA THR A 10 -44.87 -8.00 10.53
C THR A 10 -43.46 -7.45 10.38
N ILE A 11 -42.77 -7.80 9.29
CA ILE A 11 -41.49 -7.19 8.93
C ILE A 11 -41.78 -5.80 8.38
N ILE A 12 -41.55 -4.77 9.20
CA ILE A 12 -41.44 -3.39 8.72
C ILE A 12 -40.06 -3.27 8.06
N ILE A 13 -40.06 -3.30 6.73
CA ILE A 13 -38.90 -2.93 5.92
C ILE A 13 -38.76 -1.42 6.04
N PHE A 14 -37.88 -0.94 6.93
CA PHE A 14 -37.32 0.40 6.80
C PHE A 14 -36.38 0.37 5.59
N THR A 15 -36.90 0.76 4.43
CA THR A 15 -36.06 1.25 3.33
C THR A 15 -35.42 2.53 3.82
N VAL A 16 -34.20 2.44 4.36
CA VAL A 16 -33.32 3.61 4.46
C VAL A 16 -32.97 3.96 3.02
N ASN A 17 -33.69 4.92 2.47
CA ASN A 17 -33.24 5.68 1.31
C ASN A 17 -31.93 6.36 1.73
N HIS A 18 -30.79 5.83 1.31
CA HIS A 18 -29.57 6.62 1.22
C HIS A 18 -29.77 7.64 0.10
N SER A 19 -30.43 8.74 0.43
CA SER A 19 -30.17 10.00 -0.28
C SER A 19 -28.68 10.30 -0.09
N PRO A 20 -27.92 10.65 -1.14
CA PRO A 20 -26.59 11.21 -0.95
C PRO A 20 -26.78 12.51 -0.17
N VAL A 21 -26.39 12.54 1.10
CA VAL A 21 -26.26 13.79 1.83
C VAL A 21 -25.08 14.50 1.17
N THR A 22 -25.37 15.48 0.32
CA THR A 22 -24.36 16.44 -0.13
C THR A 22 -23.93 17.22 1.12
N GLY A 23 -22.86 16.74 1.76
CA GLY A 23 -22.25 17.44 2.88
C GLY A 23 -21.75 18.80 2.42
N VAL A 24 -21.93 19.81 3.26
CA VAL A 24 -21.39 21.14 3.01
C VAL A 24 -19.89 21.08 3.32
N SER A 25 -19.03 21.41 2.37
CA SER A 25 -17.56 21.43 2.55
C SER A 25 -17.02 22.81 2.95
N THR A 26 -17.87 23.83 2.88
CA THR A 26 -17.48 25.25 2.96
C THR A 26 -18.33 26.00 3.97
N LEU A 27 -17.68 26.78 4.83
CA LEU A 27 -18.28 27.72 5.76
C LEU A 27 -18.00 29.15 5.26
N LYS A 28 -19.05 29.92 4.98
CA LYS A 28 -18.93 31.32 4.55
C LYS A 28 -19.08 32.26 5.73
N SER A 29 -18.63 33.50 5.55
CA SER A 29 -18.89 34.57 6.52
C SER A 29 -20.39 34.71 6.79
N GLY A 30 -20.80 34.57 8.06
CA GLY A 30 -22.20 34.57 8.49
C GLY A 30 -22.82 33.18 8.67
N ASP A 31 -22.18 32.12 8.15
CA ASP A 31 -22.57 30.75 8.44
C ASP A 31 -22.07 30.35 9.84
N GLN A 32 -22.81 29.44 10.49
CA GLN A 32 -22.46 28.89 11.79
C GLN A 32 -22.50 27.36 11.73
N LEU A 33 -21.43 26.74 12.22
CA LEU A 33 -21.36 25.30 12.44
C LEU A 33 -21.57 25.04 13.94
N ASN A 34 -22.69 24.43 14.29
CA ASN A 34 -23.05 24.05 15.65
C ASN A 34 -22.76 22.56 15.93
N PHE A 35 -23.10 22.10 17.14
CA PHE A 35 -22.83 20.75 17.62
C PHE A 35 -23.53 19.63 16.82
N THR A 36 -24.66 19.88 16.16
CA THR A 36 -25.39 18.87 15.37
C THR A 36 -24.99 18.86 13.89
N SER A 37 -24.29 19.91 13.46
CA SER A 37 -23.81 20.08 12.10
C SER A 37 -22.37 19.58 11.93
N HIS A 38 -22.01 19.28 10.68
CA HIS A 38 -20.68 18.81 10.32
C HIS A 38 -20.33 19.30 8.90
N LEU A 39 -19.06 19.61 8.68
CA LEU A 39 -18.53 19.79 7.33
C LEU A 39 -17.95 18.48 6.84
N ILE A 40 -18.16 18.17 5.57
CA ILE A 40 -17.63 16.98 4.90
C ILE A 40 -16.81 17.44 3.71
N SER A 41 -15.61 16.89 3.54
CA SER A 41 -14.78 17.17 2.37
C SER A 41 -15.48 16.75 1.06
N PRO A 42 -15.16 17.34 -0.11
CA PRO A 42 -15.87 17.09 -1.36
C PRO A 42 -16.00 15.61 -1.78
N SER A 43 -14.97 14.80 -1.51
CA SER A 43 -14.95 13.35 -1.78
C SER A 43 -15.42 12.50 -0.59
N ASN A 44 -15.92 13.11 0.49
CA ASN A 44 -16.35 12.43 1.71
C ASN A 44 -15.23 11.62 2.38
N ASN A 45 -14.00 12.18 2.37
CA ASN A 45 -12.83 11.60 3.01
C ASN A 45 -12.71 12.03 4.47
N PHE A 46 -12.99 13.31 4.75
CA PHE A 46 -12.83 13.90 6.08
C PHE A 46 -14.10 14.59 6.56
N THR A 47 -14.29 14.55 7.87
CA THR A 47 -15.37 15.23 8.58
C THR A 47 -14.78 16.17 9.63
N LEU A 48 -15.27 17.41 9.65
CA LEU A 48 -15.04 18.38 10.72
C LEU A 48 -16.34 18.55 11.51
N SER A 49 -16.30 18.25 12.81
CA SER A 49 -17.43 18.45 13.71
C SER A 49 -17.00 18.47 15.19
N PHE A 50 -17.93 18.78 16.07
CA PHE A 50 -17.72 18.73 17.51
C PHE A 50 -17.72 17.28 18.01
N PHE A 51 -16.88 17.00 18.99
CA PHE A 51 -16.85 15.69 19.67
C PHE A 51 -16.59 15.88 21.16
N THR A 52 -17.11 14.95 21.96
CA THR A 52 -16.94 14.94 23.42
C THR A 52 -16.13 13.73 23.82
N ILE A 53 -15.13 13.93 24.69
CA ILE A 53 -14.36 12.84 25.28
C ILE A 53 -15.11 12.33 26.52
N PRO A 54 -15.58 11.06 26.55
CA PRO A 54 -16.42 10.56 27.64
C PRO A 54 -15.75 10.61 29.02
N ALA A 55 -14.43 10.40 29.09
CA ALA A 55 -13.69 10.34 30.34
C ALA A 55 -13.62 11.69 31.07
N THR A 56 -13.57 12.80 30.33
CA THR A 56 -13.47 14.16 30.89
C THR A 56 -14.75 14.98 30.75
N ASN A 57 -15.67 14.53 29.90
CA ASN A 57 -16.87 15.27 29.52
C ASN A 57 -16.56 16.66 28.94
N TYR A 58 -15.42 16.77 28.25
CA TYR A 58 -15.02 17.98 27.54
C TYR A 58 -15.25 17.83 26.05
N THR A 59 -15.70 18.92 25.44
CA THR A 59 -16.02 19.03 24.02
C THR A 59 -14.93 19.80 23.28
N TYR A 60 -14.64 19.33 22.07
CA TYR A 60 -13.65 19.91 21.18
C TYR A 60 -14.19 19.95 19.76
N LEU A 61 -13.62 20.84 18.94
CA LEU A 61 -13.77 20.80 17.49
C LEU A 61 -12.59 20.00 16.92
N GLY A 62 -12.87 19.05 16.02
CA GLY A 62 -11.81 18.26 15.40
C GLY A 62 -12.13 17.75 14.01
N ILE A 63 -11.10 17.20 13.37
CA ILE A 63 -11.15 16.58 12.05
C ILE A 63 -10.85 15.09 12.22
N TRP A 64 -11.53 14.23 11.47
CA TRP A 64 -11.26 12.79 11.36
C TRP A 64 -11.65 12.26 9.99
N TYR A 65 -11.18 11.05 9.66
CA TYR A 65 -11.63 10.34 8.46
C TYR A 65 -13.09 9.93 8.59
N THR A 66 -13.91 10.26 7.60
CA THR A 66 -15.37 10.04 7.64
C THR A 66 -15.75 8.57 7.81
N ASP A 67 -14.95 7.66 7.25
CA ASP A 67 -15.17 6.21 7.28
C ASP A 67 -14.30 5.46 8.32
N ASP A 68 -13.59 6.14 9.21
CA ASP A 68 -12.86 5.49 10.32
C ASP A 68 -13.82 5.08 11.43
N GLU A 69 -14.03 3.77 11.61
CA GLU A 69 -14.90 3.22 12.66
C GLU A 69 -14.43 3.60 14.07
N GLN A 70 -13.14 3.87 14.25
CA GLN A 70 -12.58 4.31 15.54
C GLN A 70 -12.73 5.83 15.77
N LEU A 71 -13.16 6.58 14.75
CA LEU A 71 -13.34 8.04 14.78
C LEU A 71 -12.10 8.80 15.30
N ARG A 72 -10.89 8.33 14.98
CA ARG A 72 -9.65 8.92 15.50
C ARG A 72 -9.47 10.33 14.98
N LYS A 73 -9.14 11.24 15.89
CA LYS A 73 -8.97 12.66 15.58
C LYS A 73 -7.59 12.87 14.98
N VAL A 74 -7.57 13.42 13.77
CA VAL A 74 -6.33 13.78 13.05
C VAL A 74 -5.92 15.22 13.30
N TRP A 75 -6.86 16.04 13.79
CA TRP A 75 -6.61 17.42 14.21
C TRP A 75 -7.65 17.86 15.24
N VAL A 76 -7.24 18.72 16.19
CA VAL A 76 -8.10 19.27 17.25
C VAL A 76 -7.84 20.78 17.32
N ALA A 77 -8.91 21.58 17.24
CA ALA A 77 -8.80 23.04 17.16
C ALA A 77 -8.50 23.72 18.50
N ASN A 78 -9.09 23.20 19.58
CA ASN A 78 -9.06 23.80 20.92
C ASN A 78 -8.49 22.87 22.00
N PRO A 79 -7.30 22.27 21.80
CA PRO A 79 -6.77 21.24 22.70
C PRO A 79 -6.53 21.77 24.14
N SER A 80 -6.14 23.04 24.27
CA SER A 80 -5.83 23.69 25.56
C SER A 80 -7.02 24.40 26.23
N THR A 81 -8.09 24.63 25.48
CA THR A 81 -9.30 25.36 25.92
C THR A 81 -10.55 24.55 25.58
N PRO A 82 -10.79 23.43 26.28
CA PRO A 82 -11.97 22.60 26.08
C PRO A 82 -13.28 23.36 26.33
N ILE A 83 -14.33 22.98 25.61
CA ILE A 83 -15.69 23.45 25.86
C ILE A 83 -16.35 22.53 26.89
N GLU A 84 -16.98 23.09 27.93
CA GLU A 84 -17.75 22.29 28.87
C GLU A 84 -18.99 21.66 28.18
N SER A 85 -19.22 20.35 28.36
CA SER A 85 -20.27 19.58 27.68
C SER A 85 -21.69 20.13 27.80
N ASN A 86 -21.95 20.98 28.80
CA ASN A 86 -23.26 21.58 29.07
C ASN A 86 -23.64 22.67 28.06
N SER A 87 -22.72 23.10 27.18
CA SER A 87 -22.90 24.28 26.33
C SER A 87 -23.02 23.91 24.85
N SER A 88 -24.17 23.34 24.46
CA SER A 88 -24.58 23.20 23.04
C SER A 88 -24.72 24.53 22.29
N SER A 89 -24.45 25.64 22.98
CA SER A 89 -24.41 27.01 22.50
C SER A 89 -23.09 27.39 21.81
N HIS A 90 -22.07 26.54 21.79
CA HIS A 90 -20.84 26.84 21.05
C HIS A 90 -21.01 26.59 19.56
N VAL A 91 -20.61 27.58 18.75
CA VAL A 91 -20.61 27.51 17.29
C VAL A 91 -19.26 27.94 16.74
N LEU A 92 -18.82 27.25 15.69
CA LEU A 92 -17.71 27.69 14.85
C LEU A 92 -18.24 28.66 13.80
N GLN A 93 -17.61 29.83 13.70
CA GLN A 93 -17.93 30.83 12.69
C GLN A 93 -16.69 31.65 12.30
N ILE A 94 -16.81 32.38 11.19
CA ILE A 94 -15.87 33.42 10.80
C ILE A 94 -16.39 34.72 11.41
N ASP A 95 -15.61 35.34 12.31
CA ASP A 95 -15.96 36.61 12.93
C ASP A 95 -16.07 37.70 11.84
N PRO A 96 -17.23 38.33 11.66
CA PRO A 96 -17.45 39.29 10.59
C PRO A 96 -16.66 40.60 10.77
N ASN A 97 -16.18 40.90 11.98
CA ASN A 97 -15.41 42.11 12.27
C ASN A 97 -13.91 41.87 12.13
N THR A 98 -13.42 40.69 12.51
CA THR A 98 -11.98 40.38 12.55
C THR A 98 -11.53 39.45 11.42
N GLY A 99 -12.45 38.76 10.75
CA GLY A 99 -12.15 37.74 9.74
C GLY A 99 -11.57 36.44 10.32
N LYS A 100 -11.50 36.31 11.64
CA LYS A 100 -10.89 35.15 12.31
C LYS A 100 -11.85 33.97 12.42
N LEU A 101 -11.31 32.76 12.38
CA LEU A 101 -12.04 31.56 12.79
C LEU A 101 -12.12 31.53 14.32
N VAL A 102 -13.34 31.52 14.85
CA VAL A 102 -13.62 31.58 16.28
C VAL A 102 -14.66 30.56 16.70
N LEU A 103 -14.50 30.00 17.90
CA LEU A 103 -15.59 29.34 18.62
C LEU A 103 -16.22 30.36 19.56
N THR A 104 -17.53 30.58 19.41
CA THR A 104 -18.28 31.55 20.21
C THR A 104 -19.48 30.90 20.86
N GLN A 105 -19.83 31.34 22.08
CA GLN A 105 -21.03 30.91 22.78
C GLN A 105 -22.23 31.80 22.38
N THR A 106 -23.36 31.19 22.00
CA THR A 106 -24.54 31.91 21.48
C THR A 106 -25.44 32.53 22.55
N GLU A 107 -25.34 32.14 23.82
CA GLU A 107 -26.28 32.57 24.88
C GLU A 107 -25.56 33.01 26.16
N THR A 108 -25.15 34.28 26.25
CA THR A 108 -25.26 35.18 27.44
C THR A 108 -24.49 36.50 27.22
N GLU A 109 -25.00 37.60 27.78
CA GLU A 109 -24.31 38.92 27.86
C GLU A 109 -23.13 38.94 28.87
N ALA A 110 -22.68 37.78 29.34
CA ALA A 110 -21.46 37.66 30.15
C ALA A 110 -20.26 37.46 29.20
N ALA A 111 -19.13 38.11 29.52
CA ALA A 111 -17.90 38.18 28.74
C ALA A 111 -17.74 37.04 27.72
N ILE A 112 -17.90 37.36 26.43
CA ILE A 112 -17.77 36.40 25.32
C ILE A 112 -16.34 35.87 25.33
N GLU A 113 -16.11 34.67 25.85
CA GLU A 113 -14.83 33.97 25.68
C GLU A 113 -14.77 33.39 24.26
N ASN A 114 -14.27 34.21 23.32
CA ASN A 114 -13.96 33.75 21.97
C ASN A 114 -12.69 32.89 22.02
N ILE A 115 -12.80 31.62 21.65
CA ILE A 115 -11.63 30.78 21.39
C ILE A 115 -11.21 31.06 19.95
N ASN A 116 -10.12 31.81 19.79
CA ASN A 116 -9.53 32.06 18.48
C ASN A 116 -8.85 30.77 18.00
N ILE A 117 -9.30 30.26 16.85
CA ILE A 117 -8.65 29.12 16.17
C ILE A 117 -7.56 29.64 15.24
N SER A 118 -7.82 30.74 14.54
CA SER A 118 -6.83 31.39 13.66
C SER A 118 -6.03 32.46 14.40
N ASP A 119 -4.72 32.52 14.13
CA ASP A 119 -3.81 33.54 14.66
C ASP A 119 -4.16 34.96 14.20
N ASN A 120 -3.37 35.95 14.62
CA ASN A 120 -3.55 37.35 14.24
C ASN A 120 -3.40 37.56 12.72
N LEU A 121 -4.53 37.57 12.02
CA LEU A 121 -4.63 37.94 10.62
C LEU A 121 -4.26 39.42 10.44
N SER A 122 -3.25 39.71 9.62
CA SER A 122 -2.84 41.07 9.29
C SER A 122 -3.75 41.66 8.23
N GLY A 123 -4.68 42.53 8.63
CA GLY A 123 -5.56 43.26 7.72
C GLY A 123 -6.93 42.60 7.51
N PHE A 124 -7.98 43.42 7.45
CA PHE A 124 -9.33 42.96 7.15
C PHE A 124 -9.45 42.58 5.67
N SER A 125 -9.73 41.31 5.38
CA SER A 125 -10.04 40.84 4.03
C SER A 125 -11.54 40.58 3.92
N PRO A 126 -12.29 41.34 3.10
CA PRO A 126 -13.69 41.02 2.83
C PRO A 126 -13.77 39.70 2.02
N ASN A 127 -14.82 38.89 2.24
CA ASN A 127 -15.11 37.63 1.52
C ASN A 127 -14.19 36.45 1.85
N LEU A 128 -14.06 36.11 3.14
CA LEU A 128 -13.38 34.91 3.58
C LEU A 128 -14.32 33.68 3.55
N THR A 129 -13.75 32.54 3.17
CA THR A 129 -14.38 31.22 3.28
C THR A 129 -13.44 30.21 3.90
N ALA A 130 -14.00 29.31 4.70
CA ALA A 130 -13.28 28.21 5.31
C ALA A 130 -13.72 26.88 4.68
N ASN A 131 -12.78 26.16 4.09
CA ASN A 131 -13.03 24.94 3.34
C ASN A 131 -12.33 23.74 3.98
N LEU A 132 -13.04 22.63 4.12
CA LEU A 132 -12.44 21.33 4.45
C LEU A 132 -12.08 20.60 3.15
N GLU A 133 -10.80 20.37 2.92
CA GLU A 133 -10.26 19.74 1.71
C GLU A 133 -10.16 18.21 1.85
N ASP A 134 -9.98 17.52 0.72
CA ASP A 134 -9.97 16.04 0.65
C ASP A 134 -8.70 15.38 1.19
N ASP A 135 -7.67 16.18 1.50
CA ASP A 135 -6.46 15.78 2.22
C ASP A 135 -6.57 15.99 3.74
N GLY A 136 -7.67 16.60 4.21
CA GLY A 136 -7.92 16.89 5.62
C GLY A 136 -7.46 18.28 6.06
N ASN A 137 -6.95 19.11 5.16
CA ASN A 137 -6.59 20.49 5.45
C ASN A 137 -7.86 21.35 5.58
N PHE A 138 -7.94 22.15 6.63
CA PHE A 138 -9.03 23.11 6.83
C PHE A 138 -8.49 24.51 6.59
N VAL A 139 -8.89 25.11 5.47
CA VAL A 139 -8.24 26.28 4.88
C VAL A 139 -9.19 27.46 4.92
N LEU A 140 -8.76 28.56 5.57
CA LEU A 140 -9.38 29.86 5.47
C LEU A 140 -8.70 30.65 4.35
N LYS A 141 -9.47 31.05 3.32
CA LYS A 141 -8.95 31.78 2.17
C LYS A 141 -9.89 32.89 1.72
N ASN A 142 -9.34 33.86 1.00
CA ASN A 142 -10.09 34.93 0.36
C ASN A 142 -10.67 34.41 -0.98
N GLU A 143 -11.99 34.54 -1.18
CA GLU A 143 -12.67 34.08 -2.40
C GLU A 143 -12.24 34.85 -3.66
N ILE A 144 -11.70 36.08 -3.53
CA ILE A 144 -11.40 36.95 -4.68
C ILE A 144 -10.08 36.57 -5.36
N ASP A 145 -9.03 36.35 -4.57
CA ASP A 145 -7.66 36.12 -5.04
C ASP A 145 -7.13 34.71 -4.71
N ASP A 146 -7.96 33.87 -4.10
CA ASP A 146 -7.62 32.53 -3.60
C ASP A 146 -6.44 32.53 -2.61
N GLN A 147 -6.12 33.66 -1.98
CA GLN A 147 -5.04 33.75 -1.02
C GLN A 147 -5.40 33.02 0.28
N ILE A 148 -4.57 32.06 0.67
CA ILE A 148 -4.68 31.36 1.96
C ILE A 148 -4.24 32.31 3.08
N VAL A 149 -5.15 32.58 4.02
CA VAL A 149 -4.88 33.43 5.18
C VAL A 149 -4.61 32.63 6.44
N TRP A 150 -5.14 31.41 6.53
CA TRP A 150 -4.89 30.46 7.62
C TRP A 150 -5.21 29.03 7.17
N GLN A 151 -4.52 28.02 7.69
CA GLN A 151 -4.81 26.61 7.40
C GLN A 151 -4.44 25.70 8.57
N SER A 152 -5.18 24.61 8.77
CA SER A 152 -4.94 23.67 9.89
C SER A 152 -3.60 22.93 9.79
N PHE A 153 -3.09 22.70 8.58
CA PHE A 153 -1.78 22.03 8.39
C PHE A 153 -0.59 22.84 8.92
N ASP A 154 -0.76 24.16 9.13
CA ASP A 154 0.24 25.00 9.80
C ASP A 154 0.20 24.89 11.33
N HIS A 155 -0.80 24.20 11.88
CA HIS A 155 -1.01 23.97 13.31
C HIS A 155 -1.16 22.47 13.60
N PRO A 156 -0.11 21.66 13.34
CA PRO A 156 -0.14 20.23 13.60
C PRO A 156 -0.40 19.91 15.08
N THR A 157 -1.06 18.79 15.34
CA THR A 157 -1.25 18.24 16.71
C THR A 157 -0.37 17.01 16.90
N ASN A 158 -0.92 15.86 17.27
CA ASN A 158 -0.19 14.61 17.45
C ASN A 158 -0.12 13.74 16.18
N VAL A 159 -0.79 14.15 15.11
CA VAL A 159 -0.92 13.38 13.87
C VAL A 159 -0.26 14.10 12.69
N LEU A 160 0.49 13.35 11.88
CA LEU A 160 1.00 13.76 10.58
C LEU A 160 0.24 13.05 9.46
N LEU A 161 -0.54 13.80 8.69
CA LEU A 161 -1.24 13.35 7.48
C LEU A 161 -0.35 13.48 6.23
N PRO A 162 -0.68 12.79 5.12
CA PRO A 162 -0.02 13.02 3.84
C PRO A 162 -0.11 14.50 3.44
N GLY A 163 0.98 15.05 2.92
CA GLY A 163 1.04 16.46 2.53
C GLY A 163 1.36 17.45 3.65
N MET A 164 1.18 17.08 4.93
CA MET A 164 1.67 17.89 6.05
C MET A 164 3.20 17.94 6.08
N LYS A 165 3.74 19.04 6.58
CA LYS A 165 5.19 19.29 6.68
C LYS A 165 5.66 19.16 8.12
N LEU A 166 6.85 18.59 8.33
CA LEU A 166 7.64 18.69 9.57
C LEU A 166 8.98 19.35 9.25
N GLY A 167 9.38 20.34 10.03
CA GLY A 167 10.59 21.14 9.76
C GLY A 167 10.27 22.62 9.68
N SER A 168 11.00 23.38 8.88
CA SER A 168 10.87 24.84 8.86
C SER A 168 10.77 25.41 7.45
N ASP A 169 9.99 26.47 7.31
CA ASP A 169 10.02 27.39 6.17
C ASP A 169 10.73 28.66 6.61
N VAL A 170 11.84 28.94 5.92
CA VAL A 170 12.76 30.03 6.23
C VAL A 170 12.16 31.39 5.83
N GLN A 171 11.31 31.43 4.80
CA GLN A 171 10.70 32.67 4.32
C GLN A 171 9.54 33.11 5.21
N SER A 172 8.68 32.17 5.61
CA SER A 172 7.53 32.47 6.48
C SER A 172 7.83 32.39 7.98
N ALA A 173 9.05 31.99 8.35
CA ALA A 173 9.48 31.73 9.72
C ALA A 173 8.60 30.70 10.46
N LYS A 174 7.92 29.82 9.73
CA LYS A 174 7.10 28.75 10.28
C LYS A 174 7.96 27.56 10.64
N ASN A 175 7.65 26.93 11.78
CA ASN A 175 8.26 25.68 12.21
C ASN A 175 7.16 24.69 12.59
N TRP A 176 7.13 23.55 11.90
CA TRP A 176 6.13 22.50 12.05
C TRP A 176 6.72 21.33 12.83
N THR A 177 6.13 21.06 13.99
CA THR A 177 6.48 19.94 14.87
C THR A 177 5.19 19.28 15.35
N LEU A 178 5.18 17.95 15.48
CA LEU A 178 4.07 17.29 16.18
C LEU A 178 4.29 17.37 17.69
N THR A 179 3.20 17.45 18.43
CA THR A 179 3.18 17.33 19.88
C THR A 179 2.22 16.21 20.26
N SER A 180 2.69 15.22 21.03
CA SER A 180 1.84 14.14 21.53
C SER A 180 0.70 14.72 22.35
N TRP A 181 -0.45 14.06 22.39
CA TRP A 181 -1.44 14.36 23.43
C TRP A 181 -0.88 14.06 24.83
N LEU A 182 -1.38 14.75 25.83
CA LEU A 182 -1.01 14.58 27.23
C LEU A 182 -1.37 13.17 27.74
N SER A 183 -2.51 12.65 27.30
CA SER A 183 -2.94 11.27 27.49
C SER A 183 -3.85 10.86 26.33
N ASP A 184 -4.19 9.56 26.23
CA ASP A 184 -5.12 9.09 25.18
C ASP A 184 -6.53 9.72 25.30
N GLU A 185 -6.84 10.31 26.47
CA GLU A 185 -8.13 10.95 26.79
C GLU A 185 -8.01 12.49 26.97
N ASN A 186 -6.83 13.08 26.75
CA ASN A 186 -6.60 14.51 26.96
C ASN A 186 -5.73 15.10 25.83
N PRO A 187 -6.35 15.86 24.89
CA PRO A 187 -5.68 16.35 23.69
C PRO A 187 -4.74 17.54 23.92
N ARG A 188 -4.61 18.03 25.16
CA ARG A 188 -3.61 19.04 25.51
C ARG A 188 -2.21 18.58 25.14
N ASP A 189 -1.31 19.55 24.95
CA ASP A 189 0.09 19.28 24.66
C ASP A 189 0.71 18.38 25.73
N GLY A 190 1.20 17.23 25.27
CA GLY A 190 1.88 16.23 26.07
C GLY A 190 3.39 16.46 26.13
N ALA A 191 4.09 15.48 26.69
CA ALA A 191 5.52 15.62 26.98
C ALA A 191 6.44 15.36 25.79
N TYR A 192 5.94 14.74 24.71
CA TYR A 192 6.75 14.35 23.56
C TYR A 192 6.48 15.24 22.35
N THR A 193 7.54 15.63 21.65
CA THR A 193 7.46 16.31 20.36
C THR A 193 8.24 15.55 19.30
N LEU A 194 7.78 15.61 18.05
CA LEU A 194 8.48 15.07 16.88
C LEU A 194 8.82 16.21 15.93
N SER A 195 10.09 16.28 15.55
CA SER A 195 10.65 17.33 14.72
C SER A 195 11.52 16.75 13.60
N TRP A 196 11.67 17.51 12.52
CA TRP A 196 12.62 17.24 11.45
C TRP A 196 13.87 18.11 11.63
N GLU A 197 15.02 17.49 11.83
CA GLU A 197 16.29 18.19 12.00
C GLU A 197 17.11 18.12 10.72
N THR A 198 17.75 19.23 10.38
CA THR A 198 18.66 19.32 9.24
C THR A 198 19.94 20.05 9.65
N ASN A 199 21.05 19.31 9.77
CA ASN A 199 22.39 19.85 10.08
C ASN A 199 23.30 19.84 8.83
N GLY A 200 22.69 19.80 7.64
CA GLY A 200 23.36 19.72 6.35
C GLY A 200 22.46 19.01 5.34
N GLU A 201 22.86 18.96 4.08
CA GLU A 201 22.12 18.20 3.05
C GLU A 201 22.16 16.70 3.35
N ASP A 202 23.26 16.20 3.93
CA ASP A 202 23.46 14.78 4.25
C ASP A 202 23.13 14.39 5.71
N ASP A 203 22.88 15.36 6.60
CA ASP A 203 22.52 15.12 8.02
C ASP A 203 21.07 15.55 8.27
N GLN A 204 20.15 14.67 7.90
CA GLN A 204 18.71 14.86 8.05
C GLN A 204 18.11 13.70 8.83
N ARG A 205 17.29 14.01 9.84
CA ARG A 205 16.73 12.99 10.74
C ARG A 205 15.45 13.44 11.42
N LEU A 206 14.63 12.47 11.82
CA LEU A 206 13.55 12.70 12.77
C LEU A 206 14.10 12.66 14.19
N MET A 207 13.67 13.62 15.00
CA MET A 207 14.04 13.74 16.40
C MET A 207 12.79 13.81 17.27
N VAL A 208 12.67 12.84 18.18
CA VAL A 208 11.71 12.87 19.27
C VAL A 208 12.36 13.50 20.49
N ARG A 209 11.71 14.51 21.07
CA ARG A 209 12.15 15.15 22.32
C ARG A 209 11.15 14.91 23.43
N PHE A 210 11.65 14.69 24.65
CA PHE A 210 10.86 14.64 25.87
C PHE A 210 11.09 15.93 26.65
N ARG A 211 10.02 16.73 26.89
CA ARG A 211 10.09 18.02 27.58
C ARG A 211 11.17 18.98 27.02
N GLY A 212 11.40 18.92 25.72
CA GLY A 212 12.41 19.73 25.01
C GLY A 212 13.79 19.08 24.87
N GLU A 213 14.08 18.03 25.63
CA GLU A 213 15.37 17.33 25.59
C GLU A 213 15.36 16.19 24.56
N PRO A 214 16.45 15.96 23.82
CA PRO A 214 16.57 14.83 22.90
C PRO A 214 16.30 13.50 23.60
N TYR A 215 15.40 12.69 23.03
CA TYR A 215 14.96 11.43 23.64
C TYR A 215 15.20 10.24 22.71
N TRP A 216 14.87 10.38 21.43
CA TRP A 216 15.10 9.36 20.41
C TRP A 216 15.34 9.99 19.04
N THR A 217 16.17 9.37 18.21
CA THR A 217 16.42 9.75 16.82
C THR A 217 16.20 8.59 15.84
N SER A 218 15.74 8.91 14.64
CA SER A 218 15.68 7.95 13.53
C SER A 218 17.04 7.54 12.99
N GLY A 219 18.12 8.21 13.42
CA GLY A 219 19.40 8.20 12.74
C GLY A 219 19.33 8.94 11.40
N GLU A 220 20.47 9.01 10.72
CA GLU A 220 20.60 9.73 9.45
C GLU A 220 19.75 9.08 8.36
N LEU A 221 19.07 9.90 7.55
CA LEU A 221 18.36 9.45 6.36
C LEU A 221 19.38 9.18 5.23
N LYS A 222 19.50 7.91 4.80
CA LYS A 222 20.35 7.48 3.67
C LYS A 222 19.56 6.58 2.72
N ASP A 223 19.64 6.82 1.42
CA ASP A 223 18.93 6.05 0.38
C ASP A 223 17.42 5.86 0.67
N GLN A 224 16.75 6.92 1.16
CA GLN A 224 15.34 6.92 1.60
C GLN A 224 15.01 5.99 2.78
N MET A 225 16.01 5.57 3.55
CA MET A 225 15.83 4.76 4.76
C MET A 225 16.43 5.44 5.97
N PHE A 226 15.73 5.31 7.11
CA PHE A 226 16.22 5.73 8.42
C PHE A 226 16.96 4.59 9.10
N GLU A 227 18.09 4.87 9.75
CA GLU A 227 18.94 3.88 10.40
C GLU A 227 18.23 3.10 11.51
N PHE A 228 17.45 3.78 12.36
CA PHE A 228 16.82 3.21 13.56
C PHE A 228 15.31 3.04 13.43
N MET A 229 14.75 3.25 12.25
CA MET A 229 13.32 3.02 12.01
C MET A 229 13.13 1.69 11.28
N ASP A 230 12.47 0.73 11.92
CA ASP A 230 12.09 -0.55 11.29
C ASP A 230 10.89 -0.36 10.35
N LEU A 231 11.10 0.42 9.28
CA LEU A 231 10.23 0.42 8.12
C LEU A 231 10.49 -0.86 7.34
N ASN A 232 10.01 -1.99 7.84
CA ASN A 232 9.93 -3.25 7.10
C ASN A 232 9.53 -2.96 5.64
N ASN A 233 10.09 -3.66 4.64
CA ASN A 233 9.81 -3.43 3.20
C ASN A 233 8.30 -3.28 2.84
N LEU A 234 7.38 -3.81 3.67
CA LEU A 234 5.93 -3.66 3.55
C LEU A 234 5.39 -2.27 3.94
N LEU A 235 6.04 -1.53 4.84
CA LEU A 235 5.67 -0.16 5.26
C LEU A 235 6.17 0.89 4.26
N LEU A 236 7.39 0.74 3.71
CA LEU A 236 7.89 1.59 2.61
C LEU A 236 7.02 1.47 1.36
N SER A 237 6.41 0.31 1.10
CA SER A 237 5.45 0.18 -0.01
C SER A 237 4.15 0.98 0.16
N ARG A 238 3.88 1.51 1.38
CA ARG A 238 2.67 2.28 1.71
C ARG A 238 2.89 3.78 1.87
N TYR A 239 4.12 4.22 2.12
CA TYR A 239 4.47 5.62 2.34
C TYR A 239 5.64 6.01 1.44
N ASN A 240 5.40 6.95 0.53
CA ASN A 240 6.44 7.55 -0.30
C ASN A 240 6.99 8.78 0.43
N LEU A 241 8.17 8.65 1.03
CA LEU A 241 8.78 9.71 1.83
C LEU A 241 9.27 10.85 0.92
N ARG A 242 8.97 12.09 1.31
CA ARG A 242 9.44 13.30 0.64
C ARG A 242 10.21 14.16 1.62
N TYR A 243 11.33 14.68 1.18
CA TYR A 243 12.11 15.63 1.97
C TYR A 243 12.62 16.71 1.03
N VAL A 244 12.63 17.94 1.53
CA VAL A 244 13.07 19.12 0.81
C VAL A 244 14.13 19.79 1.65
N TYR A 245 15.27 20.08 1.02
CA TYR A 245 16.37 20.83 1.60
C TYR A 245 16.83 21.88 0.60
N ASN A 246 16.38 23.11 0.76
CA ASN A 246 16.87 24.27 -0.01
C ASN A 246 16.94 25.52 0.89
N ASN A 247 17.24 26.68 0.31
CA ASN A 247 17.41 27.93 1.07
C ASN A 247 16.10 28.46 1.66
N ASP A 248 14.96 28.09 1.07
CA ASP A 248 13.64 28.61 1.39
C ASP A 248 12.84 27.62 2.27
N ASP A 249 12.96 26.32 2.00
CA ASP A 249 12.18 25.24 2.60
C ASP A 249 13.08 24.10 3.10
N LYS A 250 12.87 23.67 4.34
CA LYS A 250 13.54 22.52 4.95
C LYS A 250 12.54 21.65 5.70
N TYR A 251 11.95 20.67 5.02
CA TYR A 251 10.89 19.87 5.62
C TYR A 251 10.86 18.41 5.15
N PHE A 252 10.27 17.57 5.99
CA PHE A 252 9.86 16.20 5.71
C PHE A 252 8.35 16.13 5.55
N SER A 253 7.90 15.33 4.59
CA SER A 253 6.50 14.96 4.37
C SER A 253 6.43 13.57 3.76
N TYR A 254 5.22 13.07 3.51
CA TYR A 254 5.06 11.82 2.79
C TYR A 254 3.77 11.80 1.96
N GLU A 255 3.73 10.90 0.99
CA GLU A 255 2.51 10.54 0.26
C GLU A 255 2.11 9.11 0.59
N SER A 256 0.82 8.80 0.50
CA SER A 256 0.30 7.46 0.77
C SER A 256 0.05 6.67 -0.51
N VAL A 257 0.44 5.39 -0.52
CA VAL A 257 0.17 4.45 -1.61
C VAL A 257 -0.67 3.29 -1.07
N GLY A 258 -1.97 3.30 -1.37
CA GLY A 258 -2.87 2.18 -1.06
C GLY A 258 -3.10 1.90 0.42
N ASN A 259 -2.72 2.81 1.33
CA ASN A 259 -3.02 2.69 2.75
C ASN A 259 -4.44 3.17 3.05
N VAL A 260 -5.14 2.44 3.91
CA VAL A 260 -6.45 2.83 4.46
C VAL A 260 -6.16 3.77 5.64
N HIS A 261 -6.62 5.02 5.57
CA HIS A 261 -6.37 6.08 6.55
C HIS A 261 -4.87 6.34 6.84
N PRO A 262 -4.10 6.80 5.84
CA PRO A 262 -2.68 7.10 6.06
C PRO A 262 -2.49 8.21 7.08
N MET A 263 -1.88 7.87 8.21
CA MET A 263 -1.51 8.84 9.24
C MET A 263 -0.34 8.28 10.06
N TRP A 264 0.50 9.16 10.61
CA TRP A 264 1.47 8.81 11.66
C TRP A 264 1.03 9.50 12.94
N ILE A 265 0.93 8.76 14.04
CA ILE A 265 0.41 9.23 15.32
C ILE A 265 1.53 9.16 16.36
N LEU A 266 1.88 10.30 16.96
CA LEU A 266 2.76 10.39 18.12
C LEU A 266 1.95 10.17 19.40
N ARG A 267 2.13 9.02 20.05
CA ARG A 267 1.37 8.63 21.25
C ARG A 267 1.92 9.33 22.52
N PRO A 268 1.11 9.44 23.59
CA PRO A 268 1.52 10.09 24.85
C PRO A 268 2.76 9.50 25.54
N HIS A 269 3.14 8.27 25.20
CA HIS A 269 4.34 7.59 25.70
C HIS A 269 5.53 7.65 24.71
N GLY A 270 5.45 8.54 23.71
CA GLY A 270 6.51 8.82 22.75
C GLY A 270 6.53 7.93 21.50
N ARG A 271 5.78 6.81 21.48
CA ARG A 271 5.73 5.86 20.34
C ARG A 271 5.11 6.47 19.09
N ILE A 272 5.65 6.14 17.92
CA ILE A 272 5.06 6.50 16.62
C ILE A 272 4.36 5.28 16.01
N VAL A 273 3.06 5.40 15.71
CA VAL A 273 2.23 4.33 15.11
C VAL A 273 1.51 4.80 13.85
N ASP A 274 1.06 3.86 13.01
CA ASP A 274 0.19 4.16 11.87
C ASP A 274 -1.31 4.17 12.25
N GLY A 275 -2.17 4.52 11.28
CA GLY A 275 -3.64 4.43 11.39
C GLY A 275 -4.20 3.01 11.61
N ASN A 276 -3.39 1.99 11.85
CA ASN A 276 -3.81 0.64 12.27
C ASN A 276 -3.11 0.21 13.58
N ASP A 277 -2.59 1.16 14.36
CA ASP A 277 -1.79 0.95 15.57
C ASP A 277 -0.54 0.09 15.35
N ARG A 278 -0.04 0.01 14.10
CA ARG A 278 1.23 -0.68 13.81
C ARG A 278 2.37 0.23 14.18
N VAL A 279 3.36 -0.32 14.88
CA VAL A 279 4.54 0.42 15.29
C VAL A 279 5.35 0.81 14.05
N ILE A 280 5.52 2.12 13.84
CA ILE A 280 6.42 2.70 12.82
C ILE A 280 7.82 2.80 13.41
N SER A 281 7.90 3.22 14.67
CA SER A 281 9.14 3.24 15.43
C SER A 281 8.88 2.96 16.91
N SER A 282 9.72 2.10 17.50
CA SER A 282 9.75 1.82 18.94
C SER A 282 10.53 2.92 19.67
N THR A 283 10.04 4.15 19.56
CA THR A 283 10.58 5.34 20.24
C THR A 283 10.22 5.39 21.72
N ASP A 284 9.36 4.49 22.20
CA ASP A 284 8.97 4.42 23.61
C ASP A 284 10.02 3.70 24.46
N LEU A 285 10.18 4.16 25.71
CA LEU A 285 11.05 3.57 26.73
C LEU A 285 12.57 3.77 26.51
N CYS A 286 12.99 4.95 26.04
CA CYS A 286 14.39 5.35 26.12
C CYS A 286 14.74 5.70 27.57
N TYR A 287 15.62 4.90 28.15
CA TYR A 287 16.01 4.99 29.57
C TYR A 287 17.28 5.82 29.81
N GLY A 288 17.68 6.61 28.81
CA GLY A 288 18.92 7.39 28.82
C GLY A 288 20.18 6.59 28.51
N TYR A 289 20.05 5.36 28.01
CA TYR A 289 21.16 4.55 27.50
C TYR A 289 21.10 4.47 25.97
N ASP A 290 22.26 4.48 25.32
CA ASP A 290 22.36 4.12 23.90
C ASP A 290 22.26 2.60 23.77
N LEU A 291 21.12 2.13 23.27
CA LEU A 291 20.82 0.72 23.05
C LEU A 291 21.00 0.31 21.57
N GLY A 292 21.58 1.17 20.74
CA GLY A 292 21.73 0.92 19.29
C GLY A 292 20.41 0.89 18.53
N ASN A 293 19.36 1.53 19.08
CA ASN A 293 18.01 1.57 18.52
C ASN A 293 17.47 3.01 18.37
N GLY A 294 18.37 4.00 18.38
CA GLY A 294 18.03 5.42 18.27
C GLY A 294 17.76 6.14 19.59
N CYS A 295 17.72 5.46 20.73
CA CYS A 295 17.62 6.14 22.03
C CYS A 295 18.84 7.01 22.30
N VAL A 296 18.60 8.27 22.68
CA VAL A 296 19.68 9.22 22.96
C VAL A 296 20.19 9.00 24.38
N ALA A 297 21.51 8.83 24.52
CA ALA A 297 22.14 8.69 25.82
C ALA A 297 22.04 10.01 26.62
N SER A 298 21.61 9.92 27.88
CA SER A 298 21.60 11.05 28.80
C SER A 298 22.91 11.10 29.59
N SER A 299 23.41 12.31 29.86
CA SER A 299 24.58 12.53 30.71
C SER A 299 24.34 12.14 32.18
N ASP A 300 23.08 12.10 32.61
CA ASP A 300 22.68 11.88 34.00
C ASP A 300 22.29 10.41 34.25
N VAL A 301 23.24 9.49 34.07
CA VAL A 301 23.00 8.06 34.30
C VAL A 301 22.72 7.79 35.79
N VAL A 302 21.51 7.34 36.09
CA VAL A 302 21.08 6.99 37.45
C VAL A 302 21.82 5.73 37.93
N MET A 303 22.73 5.90 38.90
CA MET A 303 23.65 4.87 39.42
C MET A 303 23.02 3.57 39.95
N CYS A 304 21.68 3.50 40.10
CA CYS A 304 20.97 2.34 40.66
C CYS A 304 20.12 1.57 39.65
N ARG A 305 20.15 1.97 38.36
CA ARG A 305 19.46 1.29 37.26
C ARG A 305 20.50 0.76 36.27
N SER A 306 20.16 -0.29 35.54
CA SER A 306 21.01 -0.87 34.49
C SER A 306 20.30 -0.86 33.13
N GLU A 307 21.06 -0.97 32.04
CA GLU A 307 20.55 -1.17 30.68
C GLU A 307 19.59 -2.38 30.53
N ARG A 308 19.60 -3.29 31.52
CA ARG A 308 18.77 -4.51 31.56
C ARG A 308 17.45 -4.33 32.28
N ASP A 309 17.29 -3.24 32.99
CA ASP A 309 16.06 -2.88 33.67
C ASP A 309 15.08 -2.31 32.64
N LYS A 310 13.82 -2.71 32.72
CA LYS A 310 12.76 -2.14 31.89
C LYS A 310 11.42 -2.20 32.58
N PHE A 311 10.56 -1.27 32.22
CA PHE A 311 9.16 -1.31 32.62
C PHE A 311 8.35 -2.13 31.62
N VAL A 312 7.52 -3.02 32.13
CA VAL A 312 6.64 -3.88 31.34
C VAL A 312 5.21 -3.71 31.84
N PRO A 313 4.21 -3.53 30.94
CA PRO A 313 2.81 -3.47 31.36
C PRO A 313 2.35 -4.85 31.85
N LEU A 314 1.90 -4.94 33.10
CA LEU A 314 1.37 -6.16 33.73
C LEU A 314 0.05 -5.88 34.44
N SER A 315 -0.94 -6.75 34.27
CA SER A 315 -2.18 -6.73 35.06
C SER A 315 -1.98 -7.38 36.42
N GLY A 316 -2.31 -6.66 37.49
CA GLY A 316 -2.11 -7.13 38.86
C GLY A 316 -1.89 -5.98 39.82
N ASP A 317 -1.51 -6.30 41.06
CA ASP A 317 -1.32 -5.32 42.12
C ASP A 317 -0.03 -5.53 42.89
N PHE A 318 0.48 -4.43 43.45
CA PHE A 318 1.62 -4.48 44.35
C PHE A 318 1.18 -4.94 45.75
N ALA A 319 2.00 -5.76 46.40
CA ALA A 319 1.76 -6.22 47.77
C ALA A 319 1.65 -5.04 48.72
N SER A 320 0.63 -5.04 49.58
CA SER A 320 0.41 -3.98 50.58
C SER A 320 1.48 -3.94 51.67
N GLU A 321 2.12 -5.08 51.93
CA GLU A 321 3.19 -5.21 52.91
C GLU A 321 4.55 -4.93 52.26
N GLY A 322 5.25 -3.89 52.72
CA GLY A 322 6.58 -3.52 52.20
C GLY A 322 6.59 -2.67 50.92
N THR A 323 5.43 -2.24 50.42
CA THR A 323 5.33 -1.28 49.30
C THR A 323 4.57 -0.03 49.73
N VAL A 324 5.09 1.15 49.35
CA VAL A 324 4.44 2.44 49.57
C VAL A 324 3.86 2.96 48.25
N LYS A 325 2.56 3.23 48.23
CA LYS A 325 1.86 3.87 47.10
C LYS A 325 1.94 5.39 47.27
N LEU A 326 2.60 6.06 46.32
CA LEU A 326 2.71 7.51 46.21
C LEU A 326 1.76 7.99 45.12
N VAL A 327 1.00 9.05 45.40
CA VAL A 327 0.06 9.66 44.46
C VAL A 327 0.46 11.12 44.26
N ASP A 328 0.68 11.50 43.01
CA ASP A 328 0.89 12.86 42.54
C ASP A 328 -0.25 13.20 41.58
N ASP A 329 -1.18 14.05 42.02
CA ASP A 329 -2.39 14.41 41.29
C ASP A 329 -2.19 15.60 40.34
N ASN A 330 -0.94 16.02 40.11
CA ASN A 330 -0.63 17.09 39.17
C ASN A 330 -1.06 16.71 37.74
N SER A 331 -2.12 17.38 37.27
CA SER A 331 -2.77 17.12 35.98
C SER A 331 -1.94 17.54 34.76
N SER A 332 -0.74 18.10 34.96
CA SER A 332 0.23 18.40 33.89
C SER A 332 1.19 17.24 33.60
N LEU A 333 1.15 16.17 34.40
CA LEU A 333 2.02 15.00 34.26
C LEU A 333 1.41 13.98 33.29
N SER A 334 2.17 13.64 32.26
CA SER A 334 1.90 12.56 31.31
C SER A 334 2.43 11.21 31.82
N ILE A 335 2.07 10.11 31.16
CA ILE A 335 2.66 8.78 31.43
C ILE A 335 4.19 8.78 31.30
N GLY A 336 4.75 9.59 30.39
CA GLY A 336 6.19 9.75 30.22
C GLY A 336 6.86 10.40 31.43
N ASP A 337 6.20 11.40 32.04
CA ASP A 337 6.70 12.03 33.27
C ASP A 337 6.69 11.04 34.43
N CYS A 338 5.64 10.22 34.56
CA CYS A 338 5.58 9.17 35.57
C CYS A 338 6.69 8.13 35.40
N MET A 339 7.02 7.80 34.15
CA MET A 339 8.13 6.91 33.80
C MET A 339 9.45 7.48 34.27
N VAL A 340 9.77 8.73 33.92
CA VAL A 340 11.03 9.40 34.30
C VAL A 340 11.13 9.56 35.81
N GLN A 341 10.07 10.00 36.49
CA GLN A 341 10.04 10.08 37.96
C GLN A 341 10.32 8.73 38.62
N CYS A 342 9.73 7.64 38.10
CA CYS A 342 9.96 6.30 38.64
C CYS A 342 11.35 5.77 38.28
N TRP A 343 11.87 6.08 37.10
CA TRP A 343 13.20 5.66 36.67
C TRP A 343 14.30 6.25 37.56
N ASN A 344 14.18 7.55 37.87
CA ASN A 344 15.12 8.30 38.70
C ASN A 344 15.00 7.99 40.21
N ASP A 345 13.90 7.38 40.64
CA ASP A 345 13.71 6.91 42.01
C ASP A 345 14.14 5.44 42.13
N CYS A 346 15.28 5.20 42.78
CA CYS A 346 15.86 3.86 42.95
C CYS A 346 14.96 2.86 43.70
N GLY A 347 14.05 3.37 44.54
CA GLY A 347 13.08 2.56 45.26
C GLY A 347 11.84 2.24 44.44
N CYS A 348 11.64 2.89 43.29
CA CYS A 348 10.44 2.70 42.49
C CYS A 348 10.40 1.32 41.84
N LEU A 349 9.24 0.67 41.97
CA LEU A 349 8.92 -0.66 41.46
C LEU A 349 7.99 -0.60 40.25
N GLY A 350 7.24 0.50 40.09
CA GLY A 350 6.33 0.68 38.97
C GLY A 350 5.46 1.92 39.08
N PHE A 351 4.71 2.21 38.03
CA PHE A 351 3.86 3.39 37.91
C PHE A 351 2.64 3.21 37.00
N VAL A 352 1.69 4.13 37.10
CA VAL A 352 0.53 4.31 36.20
C VAL A 352 0.04 5.77 36.30
N ASN A 353 -0.82 6.22 35.40
CA ASN A 353 -1.53 7.49 35.57
C ASN A 353 -2.70 7.38 36.56
N VAL A 354 -3.16 8.54 37.07
CA VAL A 354 -4.45 8.62 37.78
C VAL A 354 -5.58 8.45 36.75
N GLY A 355 -6.75 7.95 37.16
CA GLY A 355 -7.82 7.44 36.29
C GLY A 355 -8.36 8.36 35.17
N ASN A 356 -7.99 9.63 35.12
CA ASN A 356 -8.28 10.54 33.99
C ASN A 356 -7.15 10.62 32.95
N GLY A 357 -6.12 9.77 33.08
CA GLY A 357 -4.95 9.74 32.21
C GLY A 357 -3.87 10.78 32.53
N THR A 358 -4.02 11.58 33.59
CA THR A 358 -3.01 12.58 34.01
C THR A 358 -2.63 12.40 35.48
N GLY A 359 -1.47 12.90 35.89
CA GLY A 359 -0.93 12.64 37.22
C GLY A 359 -0.31 11.25 37.31
N CYS A 360 0.37 10.96 38.42
CA CYS A 360 1.17 9.74 38.60
C CYS A 360 0.81 9.00 39.88
N ILE A 361 0.65 7.69 39.76
CA ILE A 361 0.67 6.77 40.89
C ILE A 361 1.94 5.94 40.77
N ARG A 362 2.80 5.97 41.79
CA ARG A 362 4.06 5.24 41.83
C ARG A 362 4.10 4.31 43.04
N TRP A 363 4.71 3.15 42.89
CA TRP A 363 4.93 2.21 43.98
C TRP A 363 6.41 2.12 44.29
N THR A 364 6.78 2.29 45.56
CA THR A 364 8.18 2.26 46.02
C THR A 364 8.39 1.20 47.10
N GLY A 365 9.55 0.56 47.12
CA GLY A 365 9.87 -0.50 48.08
C GLY A 365 11.27 -1.09 47.87
N ALA A 366 11.61 -2.12 48.66
CA ALA A 366 12.90 -2.81 48.52
C ALA A 366 12.88 -3.77 47.30
N LYS A 367 13.92 -3.72 46.45
CA LYS A 367 14.05 -4.55 45.22
C LYS A 367 14.00 -6.08 45.46
N SER A 368 14.18 -6.55 46.70
CA SER A 368 14.37 -7.96 47.04
C SER A 368 13.10 -8.72 47.46
N VAL A 369 11.92 -8.11 47.37
CA VAL A 369 10.66 -8.75 47.76
C VAL A 369 9.78 -8.86 46.52
N GLY A 370 9.28 -10.08 46.24
CA GLY A 370 8.41 -10.38 45.09
C GLY A 370 7.05 -9.69 45.20
N ASN A 371 7.05 -8.37 45.02
CA ASN A 371 5.98 -7.48 45.45
C ASN A 371 4.88 -7.24 44.41
N PHE A 372 4.81 -8.00 43.31
CA PHE A 372 3.73 -7.84 42.33
C PHE A 372 2.98 -9.17 42.13
N SER A 373 1.72 -9.19 42.52
CA SER A 373 0.82 -10.33 42.27
C SER A 373 0.14 -10.14 40.93
N VAL A 374 0.54 -10.95 39.93
CA VAL A 374 -0.06 -10.94 38.60
C VAL A 374 -1.48 -11.52 38.66
N ASP A 375 -2.45 -10.76 38.17
CA ASP A 375 -3.80 -11.27 37.97
C ASP A 375 -3.86 -12.07 36.67
N SER A 376 -3.82 -13.40 36.80
CA SER A 376 -3.92 -14.34 35.68
C SER A 376 -5.24 -14.26 34.89
N GLN A 377 -6.28 -13.63 35.44
CA GLN A 377 -7.58 -13.48 34.79
C GLN A 377 -7.69 -12.19 33.96
N GLY A 378 -6.75 -11.25 34.14
CA GLY A 378 -6.70 -9.99 33.37
C GLY A 378 -7.81 -8.99 33.71
N ASN A 379 -8.44 -9.11 34.87
CA ASN A 379 -9.51 -8.21 35.31
C ASN A 379 -8.94 -6.96 35.99
N ALA A 380 -7.73 -7.04 36.55
CA ALA A 380 -7.04 -5.91 37.17
C ALA A 380 -6.44 -4.93 36.13
N GLU A 381 -6.44 -3.64 36.47
CA GLU A 381 -5.80 -2.58 35.69
C GLU A 381 -4.31 -2.88 35.43
N SER A 382 -3.87 -2.60 34.20
CA SER A 382 -2.47 -2.76 33.77
C SER A 382 -1.60 -1.66 34.39
N LYS A 383 -0.45 -2.05 34.96
CA LYS A 383 0.53 -1.17 35.58
C LYS A 383 1.90 -1.39 34.94
N PHE A 384 2.72 -0.35 34.83
CA PHE A 384 4.09 -0.48 34.37
C PHE A 384 4.97 -0.95 35.51
N VAL A 385 5.48 -2.18 35.44
CA VAL A 385 6.27 -2.83 36.50
C VAL A 385 7.72 -2.98 36.06
N LEU A 386 8.64 -2.64 36.95
CA LEU A 386 10.07 -2.78 36.71
C LEU A 386 10.51 -4.25 36.76
N VAL A 387 11.23 -4.69 35.73
CA VAL A 387 11.81 -6.03 35.64
C VAL A 387 13.30 -5.93 35.31
N SER A 388 14.15 -6.58 36.10
CA SER A 388 15.60 -6.72 35.85
C SER A 388 15.90 -8.08 35.23
N SER A 389 16.54 -8.12 34.07
CA SER A 389 16.94 -9.40 33.44
C SER A 389 18.28 -9.91 33.98
N ASN A 390 18.25 -10.92 34.85
CA ASN A 390 19.45 -11.68 35.26
C ASN A 390 19.44 -13.08 34.63
N PRO A 391 20.53 -13.53 33.99
CA PRO A 391 20.74 -14.95 33.70
C PRO A 391 21.41 -15.61 34.91
N SER A 392 20.65 -16.31 35.76
CA SER A 392 21.26 -17.15 36.81
C SER A 392 20.79 -18.60 36.76
N LYS A 393 21.79 -19.45 36.50
CA LYS A 393 21.86 -20.86 36.89
C LYS A 393 21.70 -21.02 38.40
N GLY A 394 20.98 -22.07 38.81
CA GLY A 394 21.04 -22.77 40.11
C GLY A 394 20.42 -22.01 41.29
N ASN A 395 19.66 -22.61 42.20
CA ASN A 395 19.49 -24.00 42.61
C ASN A 395 18.12 -24.15 43.26
N ASP A 396 17.40 -25.24 43.00
CA ASP A 396 16.40 -25.76 43.95
C ASP A 396 16.49 -27.28 44.02
N ALA A 397 17.51 -27.75 44.75
CA ALA A 397 17.49 -29.05 45.36
C ALA A 397 16.55 -28.99 46.56
N LYS A 398 15.25 -29.28 46.34
CA LYS A 398 14.31 -29.93 47.29
C LYS A 398 12.86 -30.09 46.79
N ILE A 399 12.61 -30.10 45.47
CA ILE A 399 11.31 -30.48 44.90
C ILE A 399 11.49 -31.59 43.84
N LEU A 400 12.16 -32.70 44.19
CA LEU A 400 12.56 -33.72 43.21
C LEU A 400 11.80 -35.05 43.32
N ILE A 401 10.63 -35.08 43.97
CA ILE A 401 9.83 -36.33 44.03
C ILE A 401 8.47 -36.19 43.33
N TRP A 402 7.85 -35.00 43.31
CA TRP A 402 6.52 -34.80 42.68
C TRP A 402 6.52 -33.90 41.45
N ALA A 403 7.57 -33.08 41.27
CA ALA A 403 7.67 -32.14 40.15
C ALA A 403 7.68 -32.80 38.76
N PRO A 404 8.32 -33.97 38.49
CA PRO A 404 8.32 -34.55 37.15
C PRO A 404 6.94 -35.08 36.74
N VAL A 405 6.15 -35.55 37.72
CA VAL A 405 4.82 -36.10 37.49
C VAL A 405 3.82 -34.98 37.26
N VAL A 406 3.85 -33.94 38.09
CA VAL A 406 2.97 -32.77 37.93
C VAL A 406 3.37 -31.96 36.70
N ALA A 407 4.67 -31.74 36.46
CA ALA A 407 5.12 -31.10 35.22
C ALA A 407 4.78 -31.96 34.00
N GLY A 408 4.90 -33.29 34.07
CA GLY A 408 4.47 -34.18 32.99
C GLY A 408 2.98 -34.07 32.69
N ILE A 409 2.12 -34.02 33.73
CA ILE A 409 0.67 -33.86 33.57
C ILE A 409 0.31 -32.46 33.08
N CYS A 410 0.92 -31.40 33.64
CA CYS A 410 0.69 -30.03 33.22
C CYS A 410 1.21 -29.77 31.80
N LEU A 411 2.32 -30.39 31.40
CA LEU A 411 2.88 -30.27 30.06
C LEU A 411 2.07 -31.11 29.07
N LEU A 412 1.53 -32.26 29.47
CA LEU A 412 0.54 -33.00 28.68
C LEU A 412 -0.76 -32.22 28.52
N LEU A 413 -1.31 -31.64 29.59
CA LEU A 413 -2.53 -30.82 29.54
C LEU A 413 -2.31 -29.51 28.77
N PHE A 414 -1.14 -28.89 28.90
CA PHE A 414 -0.76 -27.71 28.12
C PHE A 414 -0.56 -28.07 26.66
N CYS A 415 0.12 -29.18 26.34
CA CYS A 415 0.23 -29.66 24.98
C CYS A 415 -1.15 -30.06 24.42
N PHE A 416 -2.03 -30.67 25.21
CA PHE A 416 -3.39 -31.01 24.77
C PHE A 416 -4.24 -29.77 24.58
N GLY A 417 -4.13 -28.78 25.48
CA GLY A 417 -4.80 -27.49 25.41
C GLY A 417 -4.28 -26.62 24.28
N LEU A 418 -2.98 -26.64 24.00
CA LEU A 418 -2.32 -25.95 22.90
C LEU A 418 -2.65 -26.65 21.58
N LEU A 419 -2.64 -27.99 21.53
CA LEU A 419 -3.09 -28.74 20.36
C LEU A 419 -4.58 -28.57 20.12
N TRP A 420 -5.41 -28.52 21.17
CA TRP A 420 -6.83 -28.23 21.08
C TRP A 420 -7.06 -26.79 20.65
N TYR A 421 -6.33 -25.81 21.19
CA TYR A 421 -6.41 -24.39 20.81
C TYR A 421 -5.91 -24.17 19.38
N LEU A 422 -4.79 -24.76 18.98
CA LEU A 422 -4.27 -24.71 17.61
C LEU A 422 -5.20 -25.46 16.65
N LYS A 423 -5.78 -26.59 17.05
CA LYS A 423 -6.80 -27.31 16.28
C LYS A 423 -8.10 -26.52 16.19
N ASN A 424 -8.52 -25.82 17.25
CA ASN A 424 -9.77 -25.06 17.28
C ASN A 424 -9.61 -23.70 16.57
N ARG A 425 -8.43 -23.09 16.63
CA ARG A 425 -8.04 -21.89 15.86
C ARG A 425 -7.86 -22.23 14.38
N LYS A 426 -7.22 -23.37 14.07
CA LYS A 426 -7.14 -23.92 12.70
C LYS A 426 -8.53 -24.30 12.19
N ASN A 427 -9.38 -24.94 13.00
CA ASN A 427 -10.76 -25.26 12.63
C ASN A 427 -11.61 -23.99 12.44
N LYS A 428 -11.45 -22.95 13.27
CA LYS A 428 -12.16 -21.66 13.09
C LYS A 428 -11.67 -20.87 11.87
N LEU A 429 -10.35 -20.88 11.57
CA LEU A 429 -9.81 -20.30 10.34
C LEU A 429 -10.23 -21.11 9.11
N GLU A 430 -10.16 -22.44 9.18
CA GLU A 430 -10.64 -23.36 8.15
C GLU A 430 -12.15 -23.24 7.97
N GLU A 431 -12.95 -23.00 9.01
CA GLU A 431 -14.40 -22.79 8.88
C GLU A 431 -14.74 -21.41 8.33
N ARG A 432 -13.94 -20.38 8.61
CA ARG A 432 -14.09 -19.06 7.97
C ARG A 432 -13.68 -19.13 6.49
N GLN A 433 -12.57 -19.79 6.19
CA GLN A 433 -12.10 -20.03 4.83
C GLN A 433 -13.06 -20.95 4.07
N LYS A 434 -13.52 -22.06 4.67
CA LYS A 434 -14.58 -22.94 4.11
C LYS A 434 -15.90 -22.21 3.94
N ARG A 435 -16.25 -21.22 4.77
CA ARG A 435 -17.45 -20.38 4.55
C ARG A 435 -17.26 -19.40 3.41
N VAL A 436 -16.08 -18.80 3.25
CA VAL A 436 -15.75 -17.93 2.12
C VAL A 436 -15.68 -18.73 0.82
N ASP A 437 -15.02 -19.89 0.83
CA ASP A 437 -14.90 -20.80 -0.30
C ASP A 437 -16.26 -21.43 -0.64
N ARG A 438 -17.10 -21.78 0.34
CA ARG A 438 -18.48 -22.26 0.13
C ARG A 438 -19.38 -21.17 -0.42
N ARG A 439 -19.30 -19.94 0.10
CA ARG A 439 -20.09 -18.81 -0.40
C ARG A 439 -19.63 -18.39 -1.81
N PHE A 440 -18.33 -18.52 -2.11
CA PHE A 440 -17.76 -18.34 -3.44
C PHE A 440 -18.17 -19.48 -4.39
N LEU A 441 -18.17 -20.75 -3.94
CA LEU A 441 -18.70 -21.89 -4.68
C LEU A 441 -20.20 -21.76 -4.92
N GLU A 442 -20.98 -21.26 -3.95
CA GLU A 442 -22.42 -21.01 -4.07
C GLU A 442 -22.72 -19.88 -5.07
N LEU A 443 -21.92 -18.81 -5.06
CA LEU A 443 -21.94 -17.75 -6.08
C LEU A 443 -21.62 -18.29 -7.48
N MET A 444 -20.76 -19.31 -7.59
CA MET A 444 -20.43 -19.98 -8.86
C MET A 444 -21.45 -21.07 -9.24
N ALA A 445 -22.07 -21.75 -8.28
CA ALA A 445 -23.09 -22.79 -8.47
C ALA A 445 -24.45 -22.22 -8.92
N SER A 446 -24.67 -20.92 -8.73
CA SER A 446 -25.75 -20.17 -9.37
C SER A 446 -25.64 -20.13 -10.92
N GLY A 447 -24.52 -20.59 -11.49
CA GLY A 447 -24.30 -20.74 -12.93
C GLY A 447 -23.58 -22.04 -13.28
N SER A 448 -24.33 -23.16 -13.29
CA SER A 448 -24.02 -24.47 -13.88
C SER A 448 -22.62 -25.08 -13.70
N PHE A 449 -22.50 -26.04 -12.77
CA PHE A 449 -21.34 -26.94 -12.65
C PHE A 449 -21.82 -28.35 -12.24
N ARG A 450 -21.23 -29.40 -12.84
CA ARG A 450 -21.39 -30.81 -12.42
C ARG A 450 -20.16 -31.30 -11.67
N ASP A 451 -20.39 -32.11 -10.65
CA ASP A 451 -19.35 -32.80 -9.88
C ASP A 451 -18.78 -33.96 -10.70
N SER A 452 -17.46 -34.16 -10.67
CA SER A 452 -16.73 -35.13 -11.49
C SER A 452 -16.85 -36.58 -10.98
N GLY A 453 -17.92 -36.88 -10.23
CA GLY A 453 -18.10 -38.14 -9.51
C GLY A 453 -18.57 -39.31 -10.38
N ASP A 454 -19.43 -39.08 -11.37
CA ASP A 454 -19.97 -40.13 -12.24
C ASP A 454 -20.68 -39.48 -13.44
N VAL A 455 -20.09 -39.51 -14.66
CA VAL A 455 -20.88 -39.32 -15.90
C VAL A 455 -20.24 -40.11 -17.05
N GLU A 456 -20.87 -41.24 -17.36
CA GLU A 456 -20.89 -41.82 -18.71
C GLU A 456 -21.37 -40.79 -19.73
N ARG A 457 -20.75 -40.81 -20.92
CA ARG A 457 -21.10 -40.07 -22.15
C ARG A 457 -22.48 -39.39 -22.18
N ASP A 458 -22.48 -38.07 -22.41
CA ASP A 458 -23.38 -37.49 -23.40
C ASP A 458 -22.72 -36.27 -24.07
N ASP A 459 -22.48 -36.41 -25.37
CA ASP A 459 -22.03 -35.35 -26.27
C ASP A 459 -23.23 -34.44 -26.58
N ARG A 460 -23.37 -33.31 -25.89
CA ARG A 460 -23.92 -32.03 -26.41
C ARG A 460 -24.22 -31.00 -25.30
N LYS A 461 -23.80 -29.75 -25.58
CA LYS A 461 -24.21 -28.44 -25.03
C LYS A 461 -23.63 -27.97 -23.69
N GLY A 462 -23.03 -26.78 -23.75
CA GLY A 462 -22.86 -25.85 -22.61
C GLY A 462 -21.43 -25.78 -22.07
N SER A 463 -20.87 -24.57 -22.04
CA SER A 463 -19.56 -24.25 -21.43
C SER A 463 -19.64 -24.34 -19.90
N ASP A 464 -19.85 -25.53 -19.37
CA ASP A 464 -19.84 -25.77 -17.93
C ASP A 464 -18.40 -26.10 -17.51
N THR A 465 -17.87 -25.29 -16.60
CA THR A 465 -16.48 -25.43 -16.14
C THR A 465 -16.37 -26.67 -15.24
N ILE A 466 -15.20 -27.32 -15.19
CA ILE A 466 -15.02 -28.61 -14.47
C ILE A 466 -14.21 -28.39 -13.19
N VAL A 467 -14.65 -28.94 -12.06
CA VAL A 467 -13.88 -28.98 -10.81
C VAL A 467 -13.16 -30.32 -10.70
N PHE A 468 -11.83 -30.28 -10.68
CA PHE A 468 -10.98 -31.46 -10.57
C PHE A 468 -10.72 -31.86 -9.11
N ASN A 469 -10.77 -33.16 -8.84
CA ASN A 469 -10.39 -33.70 -7.53
C ASN A 469 -8.87 -33.56 -7.31
N PHE A 470 -8.47 -33.05 -6.14
CA PHE A 470 -7.08 -32.86 -5.76
C PHE A 470 -6.25 -34.15 -5.87
N TYR A 471 -6.78 -35.29 -5.43
CA TYR A 471 -6.08 -36.57 -5.52
C TYR A 471 -5.83 -37.00 -6.96
N ALA A 472 -6.77 -36.70 -7.87
CA ALA A 472 -6.59 -36.95 -9.29
C ALA A 472 -5.47 -36.10 -9.87
N ILE A 473 -5.35 -34.82 -9.45
CA ILE A 473 -4.26 -33.93 -9.87
C ILE A 473 -2.91 -34.37 -9.31
N VAL A 474 -2.85 -34.76 -8.03
CA VAL A 474 -1.64 -35.30 -7.40
C VAL A 474 -1.17 -36.56 -8.14
N THR A 475 -2.10 -37.46 -8.47
CA THR A 475 -1.78 -38.68 -9.23
C THR A 475 -1.32 -38.34 -10.64
N ALA A 476 -2.03 -37.45 -11.35
CA ALA A 476 -1.72 -37.04 -12.71
C ALA A 476 -0.33 -36.38 -12.83
N THR A 477 0.14 -35.72 -11.77
CA THR A 477 1.44 -35.02 -11.72
C THR A 477 2.55 -35.83 -11.05
N ASN A 478 2.28 -37.08 -10.67
CA ASN A 478 3.19 -37.92 -9.89
C ASN A 478 3.70 -37.19 -8.61
N GLY A 479 2.76 -36.66 -7.82
CA GLY A 479 3.09 -35.94 -6.58
C GLY A 479 3.70 -34.56 -6.80
N PHE A 480 3.41 -33.89 -7.93
CA PHE A 480 4.09 -32.66 -8.36
C PHE A 480 5.61 -32.83 -8.49
N SER A 481 6.06 -33.95 -9.06
CA SER A 481 7.48 -34.22 -9.32
C SER A 481 8.13 -33.08 -10.10
N ASP A 482 9.38 -32.73 -9.75
CA ASP A 482 10.17 -31.74 -10.48
C ASP A 482 10.41 -32.16 -11.94
N GLU A 483 10.36 -33.46 -12.27
CA GLU A 483 10.43 -33.97 -13.66
C GLU A 483 9.24 -33.50 -14.51
N ASN A 484 8.08 -33.32 -13.88
CA ASN A 484 6.87 -32.84 -14.53
C ASN A 484 6.78 -31.31 -14.53
N LYS A 485 7.76 -30.60 -13.98
CA LYS A 485 7.72 -29.14 -13.89
C LYS A 485 8.02 -28.52 -15.25
N LEU A 486 7.04 -27.80 -15.79
CA LEU A 486 7.16 -27.09 -17.07
C LEU A 486 7.86 -25.74 -16.91
N GLY A 487 7.68 -25.09 -15.76
CA GLY A 487 8.28 -23.80 -15.46
C GLY A 487 7.80 -23.22 -14.14
N ARG A 488 8.29 -22.02 -13.81
CA ARG A 488 7.86 -21.24 -12.65
C ARG A 488 7.76 -19.77 -13.03
N GLY A 489 6.54 -19.22 -13.00
CA GLY A 489 6.29 -17.79 -13.17
C GLY A 489 6.16 -17.06 -11.83
N GLY A 490 5.81 -15.77 -11.87
CA GLY A 490 5.53 -14.97 -10.67
C GLY A 490 4.36 -15.50 -9.83
N PHE A 491 3.52 -16.36 -10.40
CA PHE A 491 2.29 -16.85 -9.82
C PHE A 491 2.38 -18.27 -9.26
N GLY A 492 3.52 -18.94 -9.44
CA GLY A 492 3.76 -20.30 -8.96
C GLY A 492 4.28 -21.24 -10.04
N PRO A 493 4.61 -22.49 -9.65
CA PRO A 493 5.07 -23.52 -10.57
C PRO A 493 3.93 -24.07 -11.44
N VAL A 494 4.27 -24.40 -12.69
CA VAL A 494 3.38 -25.08 -13.64
C VAL A 494 3.90 -26.49 -13.87
N TYR A 495 3.01 -27.48 -13.80
CA TYR A 495 3.35 -28.90 -13.99
C TYR A 495 2.60 -29.49 -15.18
N LYS A 496 3.23 -30.43 -15.89
CA LYS A 496 2.59 -31.36 -16.79
C LYS A 496 1.89 -32.43 -15.96
N GLY A 497 0.69 -32.80 -16.36
CA GLY A 497 0.00 -33.95 -15.81
C GLY A 497 -0.64 -34.78 -16.90
N LYS A 498 -0.92 -36.04 -16.59
CA LYS A 498 -1.68 -36.95 -17.46
C LYS A 498 -2.87 -37.49 -16.69
N LEU A 499 -4.07 -37.16 -17.16
CA LEU A 499 -5.33 -37.64 -16.58
C LEU A 499 -5.49 -39.16 -16.82
N SER A 500 -6.39 -39.79 -16.07
CA SER A 500 -6.67 -41.23 -16.16
C SER A 500 -7.17 -41.68 -17.54
N ASP A 501 -7.81 -40.78 -18.28
CA ASP A 501 -8.23 -40.98 -19.67
C ASP A 501 -7.12 -40.78 -20.70
N GLY A 502 -5.89 -40.49 -20.24
CA GLY A 502 -4.71 -40.30 -21.08
C GLY A 502 -4.51 -38.87 -21.58
N ARG A 503 -5.44 -37.93 -21.33
CA ARG A 503 -5.29 -36.53 -21.75
C ARG A 503 -4.15 -35.85 -20.99
N GLU A 504 -3.27 -35.18 -21.73
CA GLU A 504 -2.21 -34.35 -21.15
C GLU A 504 -2.75 -32.95 -20.80
N ILE A 505 -2.40 -32.47 -19.62
CA ILE A 505 -2.86 -31.20 -19.06
C ILE A 505 -1.69 -30.40 -18.48
N ALA A 506 -1.86 -29.08 -18.38
CA ALA A 506 -0.96 -28.20 -17.65
C ALA A 506 -1.65 -27.70 -16.38
N ILE A 507 -0.97 -27.81 -15.23
CA ILE A 507 -1.50 -27.43 -13.92
C ILE A 507 -0.68 -26.28 -13.37
N LYS A 508 -1.28 -25.08 -13.32
CA LYS A 508 -0.70 -23.90 -12.65
C LYS A 508 -1.08 -23.95 -11.18
N ARG A 509 -0.12 -24.30 -10.32
CA ARG A 509 -0.32 -24.33 -8.87
C ARG A 509 0.04 -22.96 -8.30
N LEU A 510 -0.93 -22.30 -7.67
CA LEU A 510 -0.74 -20.93 -7.21
C LEU A 510 0.11 -20.86 -5.94
N SER A 511 0.94 -19.83 -5.86
CA SER A 511 1.81 -19.60 -4.69
C SER A 511 1.00 -19.33 -3.41
N ARG A 512 1.45 -19.89 -2.29
CA ARG A 512 0.81 -19.76 -0.96
C ARG A 512 1.06 -18.41 -0.27
N THR A 513 2.03 -17.62 -0.74
CA THR A 513 2.60 -16.47 -0.01
C THR A 513 2.25 -15.08 -0.55
N SER A 514 1.50 -14.95 -1.65
CA SER A 514 1.17 -13.65 -2.24
C SER A 514 -0.34 -13.34 -2.18
N GLY A 515 -0.72 -12.23 -1.53
CA GLY A 515 -2.12 -11.75 -1.53
C GLY A 515 -2.65 -11.40 -2.93
N GLN A 516 -1.74 -11.17 -3.89
CA GLN A 516 -2.02 -10.95 -5.30
C GLN A 516 -2.56 -12.21 -6.02
N GLY A 517 -2.10 -13.41 -5.64
CA GLY A 517 -2.48 -14.65 -6.32
C GLY A 517 -3.96 -15.01 -6.24
N LEU A 518 -4.68 -14.53 -5.21
CA LEU A 518 -6.13 -14.78 -5.09
C LEU A 518 -6.96 -13.93 -6.06
N VAL A 519 -6.56 -12.69 -6.34
CA VAL A 519 -7.25 -11.81 -7.29
C VAL A 519 -7.05 -12.33 -8.71
N GLU A 520 -5.83 -12.74 -9.03
CA GLU A 520 -5.48 -13.32 -10.33
C GLU A 520 -6.17 -14.66 -10.55
N PHE A 521 -6.21 -15.52 -9.53
CA PHE A 521 -7.00 -16.75 -9.59
C PHE A 521 -8.47 -16.48 -9.93
N LYS A 522 -9.08 -15.50 -9.27
CA LYS A 522 -10.47 -15.11 -9.54
C LYS A 522 -10.63 -14.57 -10.96
N ASN A 523 -9.71 -13.73 -11.44
CA ASN A 523 -9.75 -13.22 -12.81
C ASN A 523 -9.67 -14.35 -13.83
N GLU A 524 -8.67 -15.22 -13.71
CA GLU A 524 -8.51 -16.35 -14.63
C GLU A 524 -9.72 -17.30 -14.54
N LEU A 525 -10.22 -17.60 -13.34
CA LEU A 525 -11.39 -18.45 -13.10
C LEU A 525 -12.68 -17.88 -13.73
N ILE A 526 -12.93 -16.57 -13.59
CA ILE A 526 -14.09 -15.90 -14.20
C ILE A 526 -14.03 -15.96 -15.73
N LEU A 527 -12.82 -15.94 -16.30
CA LEU A 527 -12.61 -15.99 -17.74
C LEU A 527 -12.75 -17.41 -18.32
N ILE A 528 -12.55 -18.48 -17.51
CA ILE A 528 -12.75 -19.89 -17.93
C ILE A 528 -14.14 -20.12 -18.52
N ALA A 529 -15.17 -19.50 -17.95
CA ALA A 529 -16.54 -19.72 -18.38
C ALA A 529 -16.94 -18.98 -19.67
N LYS A 530 -16.07 -18.09 -20.20
CA LYS A 530 -16.49 -17.06 -21.16
C LYS A 530 -15.58 -16.88 -22.37
N LEU A 531 -14.32 -17.32 -22.32
CA LEU A 531 -13.39 -17.18 -23.43
C LEU A 531 -13.17 -18.53 -24.13
N GLN A 532 -13.55 -18.60 -25.41
CA GLN A 532 -13.32 -19.77 -26.26
C GLN A 532 -12.93 -19.31 -27.66
N HIS A 533 -11.68 -19.53 -28.03
CA HIS A 533 -11.14 -19.15 -29.32
C HIS A 533 -9.92 -20.01 -29.66
N THR A 534 -9.66 -20.24 -30.95
CA THR A 534 -8.53 -21.06 -31.43
C THR A 534 -7.17 -20.53 -30.97
N ASN A 535 -7.02 -19.21 -30.94
CA ASN A 535 -5.78 -18.52 -30.55
C ASN A 535 -5.73 -18.07 -29.08
N LEU A 536 -6.57 -18.63 -28.21
CA LEU A 536 -6.46 -18.46 -26.76
C LEU A 536 -6.23 -19.83 -26.10
N VAL A 537 -5.43 -19.88 -25.05
CA VAL A 537 -5.24 -21.10 -24.27
C VAL A 537 -6.52 -21.41 -23.51
N ARG A 538 -7.06 -22.62 -23.72
CA ARG A 538 -8.27 -23.06 -23.06
C ARG A 538 -7.99 -23.48 -21.62
N VAL A 539 -8.72 -22.89 -20.69
CA VAL A 539 -8.77 -23.40 -19.32
C VAL A 539 -9.80 -24.51 -19.26
N LEU A 540 -9.41 -25.68 -18.77
CA LEU A 540 -10.24 -26.89 -18.68
C LEU A 540 -11.02 -26.93 -17.37
N GLY A 541 -10.50 -26.30 -16.32
CA GLY A 541 -11.14 -26.30 -15.01
C GLY A 541 -10.24 -25.78 -13.88
N CYS A 542 -10.68 -25.99 -12.66
CA CYS A 542 -9.92 -25.63 -11.47
C CYS A 542 -9.93 -26.76 -10.42
N CYS A 543 -8.97 -26.71 -9.50
CA CYS A 543 -8.95 -27.54 -8.30
C CYS A 543 -8.82 -26.62 -7.09
N ILE A 544 -9.74 -26.76 -6.13
CA ILE A 544 -9.74 -26.02 -4.87
C ILE A 544 -9.82 -27.05 -3.74
N HIS A 545 -8.75 -27.20 -2.96
CA HIS A 545 -8.69 -28.14 -1.85
C HIS A 545 -7.92 -27.54 -0.66
N GLY A 546 -8.66 -27.08 0.35
CA GLY A 546 -8.07 -26.33 1.47
C GLY A 546 -7.42 -25.04 0.99
N GLU A 547 -6.12 -24.87 1.28
CA GLU A 547 -5.34 -23.71 0.80
C GLU A 547 -4.88 -23.85 -0.65
N GLU A 548 -4.91 -25.06 -1.22
CA GLU A 548 -4.41 -25.34 -2.56
C GLU A 548 -5.41 -24.86 -3.61
N LYS A 549 -4.95 -23.97 -4.48
CA LYS A 549 -5.71 -23.44 -5.62
C LYS A 549 -4.92 -23.68 -6.90
N MET A 550 -5.53 -24.37 -7.85
CA MET A 550 -4.90 -24.74 -9.11
C MET A 550 -5.82 -24.48 -10.28
N LEU A 551 -5.24 -24.04 -11.39
CA LEU A 551 -5.90 -23.89 -12.68
C LEU A 551 -5.36 -24.96 -13.63
N ILE A 552 -6.27 -25.62 -14.34
CA ILE A 552 -5.96 -26.71 -15.27
C ILE A 552 -6.20 -26.20 -16.68
N TYR A 553 -5.19 -26.27 -17.53
CA TYR A 553 -5.22 -25.85 -18.93
C TYR A 553 -4.96 -27.04 -19.85
N GLU A 554 -5.31 -26.88 -21.12
CA GLU A 554 -4.76 -27.75 -22.16
C GLU A 554 -3.23 -27.65 -22.18
N TYR A 555 -2.57 -28.79 -22.38
CA TYR A 555 -1.12 -28.84 -22.46
C TYR A 555 -0.63 -28.28 -23.82
N MET A 556 0.41 -27.45 -23.77
CA MET A 556 1.05 -26.85 -24.94
C MET A 556 2.44 -27.47 -25.14
N PRO A 557 2.60 -28.42 -26.07
CA PRO A 557 3.83 -29.20 -26.19
C PRO A 557 5.03 -28.38 -26.70
N ASN A 558 4.76 -27.35 -27.52
CA ASN A 558 5.79 -26.47 -28.05
C ASN A 558 6.07 -25.27 -27.14
N LYS A 559 5.65 -25.27 -25.86
CA LYS A 559 5.99 -24.21 -24.89
C LYS A 559 5.62 -22.81 -25.39
N SER A 560 6.39 -21.78 -25.02
CA SER A 560 6.16 -20.37 -25.32
C SER A 560 6.96 -19.87 -26.53
N LEU A 561 6.51 -18.78 -27.15
CA LEU A 561 7.14 -18.18 -28.32
C LEU A 561 8.58 -17.72 -28.02
N ASP A 562 8.82 -17.13 -26.85
CA ASP A 562 10.15 -16.67 -26.42
C ASP A 562 11.20 -17.79 -26.33
N PHE A 563 10.77 -19.03 -26.09
CA PHE A 563 11.62 -20.22 -26.05
C PHE A 563 12.32 -20.47 -27.39
N PHE A 564 11.64 -20.16 -28.50
CA PHE A 564 12.22 -20.26 -29.84
C PHE A 564 12.81 -18.94 -30.31
N LEU A 565 12.10 -17.84 -30.08
CA LEU A 565 12.40 -16.55 -30.71
C LEU A 565 13.70 -15.93 -30.24
N PHE A 566 14.17 -16.23 -29.02
CA PHE A 566 15.39 -15.62 -28.46
C PHE A 566 16.53 -16.61 -28.21
N ASP A 567 16.37 -17.87 -28.60
CA ASP A 567 17.41 -18.87 -28.50
C ASP A 567 18.02 -19.12 -29.89
N GLU A 568 19.28 -18.77 -30.08
CA GLU A 568 19.99 -18.90 -31.36
C GLU A 568 19.93 -20.31 -31.94
N SER A 569 19.90 -21.36 -31.10
CA SER A 569 19.81 -22.75 -31.56
C SER A 569 18.41 -23.16 -32.04
N ARG A 570 17.39 -22.36 -31.72
CA ARG A 570 15.97 -22.66 -31.99
C ARG A 570 15.28 -21.67 -32.93
N LYS A 571 15.83 -20.48 -33.12
CA LYS A 571 15.28 -19.43 -33.99
C LYS A 571 15.01 -19.90 -35.41
N GLU A 572 15.86 -20.77 -35.95
CA GLU A 572 15.72 -21.36 -37.28
C GLU A 572 14.47 -22.24 -37.45
N LEU A 573 13.89 -22.73 -36.35
CA LEU A 573 12.64 -23.50 -36.38
C LEU A 573 11.43 -22.62 -36.71
N LEU A 574 11.55 -21.31 -36.49
CA LEU A 574 10.55 -20.28 -36.81
C LEU A 574 10.94 -19.55 -38.11
N ASP A 575 10.72 -20.23 -39.24
CA ASP A 575 10.75 -19.61 -40.56
C ASP A 575 9.70 -18.49 -40.71
N TRP A 576 9.82 -17.69 -41.78
CA TRP A 576 8.92 -16.55 -41.99
C TRP A 576 7.44 -16.94 -42.06
N PRO A 577 7.02 -18.00 -42.80
CA PRO A 577 5.62 -18.44 -42.80
C PRO A 577 5.06 -18.74 -41.41
N LYS A 578 5.84 -19.41 -40.54
CA LYS A 578 5.42 -19.64 -39.14
C LYS A 578 5.32 -18.35 -38.35
N ARG A 579 6.31 -17.44 -38.45
CA ARG A 579 6.26 -16.14 -37.77
C ARG A 579 5.07 -15.30 -38.22
N TRP A 580 4.75 -15.32 -39.51
CA TRP A 580 3.57 -14.67 -40.07
C TRP A 580 2.28 -15.24 -39.48
N ASN A 581 2.13 -16.58 -39.50
CA ASN A 581 0.96 -17.25 -38.92
C ASN A 581 0.81 -16.98 -37.42
N ILE A 582 1.95 -16.85 -36.71
CA ILE A 582 1.98 -16.46 -35.30
C ILE A 582 1.47 -15.02 -35.11
N ILE A 583 1.95 -14.06 -35.89
CA ILE A 583 1.50 -12.66 -35.83
C ILE A 583 0.01 -12.56 -36.11
N GLU A 584 -0.46 -13.23 -37.17
CA GLU A 584 -1.88 -13.26 -37.55
C GLU A 584 -2.74 -13.86 -36.45
N GLY A 585 -2.36 -15.04 -35.93
CA GLY A 585 -3.13 -15.71 -34.88
C GLY A 585 -3.18 -14.92 -33.57
N ILE A 586 -2.10 -14.23 -33.17
CA ILE A 586 -2.14 -13.32 -32.01
C ILE A 586 -3.10 -12.17 -32.28
N ALA A 587 -3.08 -11.57 -33.47
CA ALA A 587 -3.97 -10.48 -33.83
C ALA A 587 -5.44 -10.92 -33.79
N GLN A 588 -5.76 -12.11 -34.32
CA GLN A 588 -7.09 -12.72 -34.24
C GLN A 588 -7.53 -12.96 -32.79
N GLY A 589 -6.63 -13.47 -31.94
CA GLY A 589 -6.89 -13.66 -30.50
C GLY A 589 -7.23 -12.36 -29.77
N LEU A 590 -6.48 -11.27 -30.02
CA LEU A 590 -6.76 -9.96 -29.43
C LEU A 590 -8.06 -9.35 -29.97
N LEU A 591 -8.31 -9.44 -31.28
CA LEU A 591 -9.57 -8.98 -31.87
C LEU A 591 -10.77 -9.69 -31.23
N TYR A 592 -10.67 -10.99 -30.99
CA TYR A 592 -11.68 -11.72 -30.26
C TYR A 592 -11.90 -11.12 -28.86
N LEU A 593 -10.84 -10.91 -28.06
CA LEU A 593 -10.93 -10.35 -26.71
C LEU A 593 -11.52 -8.93 -26.67
N HIS A 594 -11.21 -8.09 -27.65
CA HIS A 594 -11.65 -6.68 -27.65
C HIS A 594 -13.06 -6.49 -28.20
N LYS A 595 -13.49 -7.35 -29.14
CA LYS A 595 -14.70 -7.10 -29.94
C LYS A 595 -15.72 -8.25 -29.96
N TYR A 596 -15.28 -9.50 -30.06
CA TYR A 596 -16.18 -10.64 -30.33
C TYR A 596 -16.46 -11.53 -29.12
N SER A 597 -15.70 -11.39 -28.03
CA SER A 597 -16.03 -12.01 -26.76
C SER A 597 -17.28 -11.38 -26.16
N ARG A 598 -17.98 -12.14 -25.32
CA ARG A 598 -19.24 -11.69 -24.67
C ARG A 598 -19.06 -10.43 -23.81
N MET A 599 -17.86 -10.20 -23.32
CA MET A 599 -17.46 -8.99 -22.60
C MET A 599 -16.13 -8.55 -23.20
N ARG A 600 -15.89 -7.25 -23.29
CA ARG A 600 -14.60 -6.72 -23.74
C ARG A 600 -13.55 -7.02 -22.67
N VAL A 601 -12.46 -7.66 -23.04
CA VAL A 601 -11.37 -8.06 -22.14
C VAL A 601 -10.07 -7.40 -22.57
N ILE A 602 -9.43 -6.65 -21.68
CA ILE A 602 -8.10 -6.08 -21.89
C ILE A 602 -7.08 -6.97 -21.18
N HIS A 603 -6.09 -7.48 -21.91
CA HIS A 603 -5.12 -8.47 -21.43
C HIS A 603 -4.09 -7.85 -20.46
N ARG A 604 -3.49 -6.71 -20.84
CA ARG A 604 -2.51 -5.90 -20.08
C ARG A 604 -1.14 -6.51 -19.78
N ASP A 605 -0.94 -7.81 -20.06
CA ASP A 605 0.39 -8.45 -19.97
C ASP A 605 0.72 -9.29 -21.22
N LEU A 606 0.47 -8.74 -22.42
CA LEU A 606 0.83 -9.42 -23.67
C LEU A 606 2.33 -9.30 -23.94
N LYS A 607 3.01 -10.44 -24.10
CA LYS A 607 4.45 -10.57 -24.36
C LYS A 607 4.77 -11.95 -24.96
N ALA A 608 5.99 -12.13 -25.48
CA ALA A 608 6.39 -13.39 -26.12
C ALA A 608 6.30 -14.62 -25.18
N SER A 609 6.59 -14.48 -23.88
CA SER A 609 6.47 -15.59 -22.93
C SER A 609 5.03 -16.01 -22.62
N ASN A 610 4.05 -15.14 -22.94
CA ASN A 610 2.62 -15.39 -22.71
C ASN A 610 1.89 -15.87 -23.98
N VAL A 611 2.61 -16.07 -25.08
CA VAL A 611 2.11 -16.73 -26.29
C VAL A 611 2.63 -18.17 -26.30
N LEU A 612 1.75 -19.14 -26.09
CA LEU A 612 2.08 -20.56 -26.14
C LEU A 612 1.83 -21.13 -27.55
N LEU A 613 2.51 -22.22 -27.87
CA LEU A 613 2.44 -22.87 -29.18
C LEU A 613 1.87 -24.29 -29.05
N ASP A 614 0.86 -24.59 -29.86
CA ASP A 614 0.26 -25.92 -29.95
C ASP A 614 1.14 -26.90 -30.75
N GLU A 615 0.67 -28.15 -30.91
CA GLU A 615 1.36 -29.21 -31.67
C GLU A 615 1.75 -28.81 -33.11
N SER A 616 0.96 -27.92 -33.73
CA SER A 616 1.15 -27.45 -35.10
C SER A 616 1.83 -26.08 -35.18
N MET A 617 2.42 -25.60 -34.08
CA MET A 617 3.07 -24.29 -33.96
C MET A 617 2.10 -23.09 -34.12
N ASN A 618 0.79 -23.28 -33.90
CA ASN A 618 -0.15 -22.16 -33.89
C ASN A 618 -0.10 -21.41 -32.55
N PRO A 619 -0.25 -20.07 -32.55
CA PRO A 619 -0.19 -19.27 -31.35
C PRO A 619 -1.47 -19.34 -30.52
N LYS A 620 -1.30 -19.39 -29.20
CA LYS A 620 -2.37 -19.27 -28.21
C LYS A 620 -1.97 -18.32 -27.09
N ILE A 621 -2.73 -17.24 -26.91
CA ILE A 621 -2.51 -16.25 -25.84
C ILE A 621 -2.89 -16.87 -24.49
N SER A 622 -2.05 -16.66 -23.48
CA SER A 622 -2.17 -17.21 -22.13
C SER A 622 -1.92 -16.15 -21.04
N ASP A 623 -2.15 -16.55 -19.79
CA ASP A 623 -1.89 -15.75 -18.57
C ASP A 623 -2.79 -14.52 -18.38
N PHE A 624 -4.09 -14.79 -18.19
CA PHE A 624 -5.11 -13.74 -18.00
C PHE A 624 -5.23 -13.23 -16.54
N GLY A 625 -4.29 -13.55 -15.65
CA GLY A 625 -4.37 -13.12 -14.24
C GLY A 625 -4.48 -11.60 -14.08
N MET A 626 -3.91 -10.88 -15.03
CA MET A 626 -3.83 -9.43 -15.06
C MET A 626 -4.96 -8.78 -15.88
N ALA A 627 -5.78 -9.59 -16.54
CA ALA A 627 -6.82 -9.09 -17.43
C ALA A 627 -7.90 -8.29 -16.68
N ARG A 628 -8.59 -7.43 -17.41
CA ARG A 628 -9.74 -6.65 -16.93
C ARG A 628 -10.91 -6.79 -17.88
N ILE A 629 -12.10 -6.91 -17.30
CA ILE A 629 -13.36 -7.04 -18.00
C ILE A 629 -14.03 -5.68 -18.01
N PHE A 630 -14.30 -5.15 -19.20
CA PHE A 630 -15.07 -3.92 -19.39
C PHE A 630 -16.55 -4.25 -19.58
N LYS A 631 -17.42 -3.38 -19.07
CA LYS A 631 -18.83 -3.36 -19.48
C LYS A 631 -18.91 -2.88 -20.94
N GLN A 632 -19.99 -3.23 -21.63
CA GLN A 632 -20.10 -3.02 -23.08
C GLN A 632 -19.94 -1.55 -23.51
N ASP A 633 -20.24 -0.60 -22.60
CA ASP A 633 -20.19 0.84 -22.84
C ASP A 633 -18.86 1.49 -22.40
N GLU A 634 -17.99 0.75 -21.70
CA GLU A 634 -16.70 1.25 -21.22
C GLU A 634 -15.63 1.07 -22.31
N THR A 635 -14.99 2.16 -22.72
CA THR A 635 -13.91 2.18 -23.73
C THR A 635 -12.52 2.34 -23.13
N GLU A 636 -12.43 2.92 -21.94
CA GLU A 636 -11.20 3.15 -21.19
C GLU A 636 -11.46 3.05 -19.67
N ALA A 637 -10.42 2.75 -18.91
CA ALA A 637 -10.47 2.74 -17.45
C ALA A 637 -9.11 3.12 -16.85
N THR A 638 -9.11 3.65 -15.63
CA THR A 638 -7.89 4.03 -14.92
C THR A 638 -7.70 3.14 -13.69
N THR A 639 -6.44 2.81 -13.36
CA THR A 639 -6.11 2.04 -12.16
C THR A 639 -4.92 2.65 -11.41
N LYS A 640 -5.04 2.73 -10.08
CA LYS A 640 -3.93 3.13 -9.19
C LYS A 640 -2.86 2.04 -9.03
N ARG A 641 -3.10 0.83 -9.57
CA ARG A 641 -2.19 -0.32 -9.50
C ARG A 641 -1.78 -0.73 -10.92
N VAL A 642 -0.73 -0.08 -11.42
CA VAL A 642 -0.09 -0.43 -12.70
C VAL A 642 0.59 -1.78 -12.54
N VAL A 643 0.23 -2.73 -13.40
CA VAL A 643 0.74 -4.09 -13.38
C VAL A 643 0.97 -4.53 -14.83
N GLY A 644 2.13 -5.10 -15.13
CA GLY A 644 2.45 -5.62 -16.45
C GLY A 644 3.95 -5.79 -16.61
N THR A 645 4.39 -6.16 -17.79
CA THR A 645 5.81 -6.31 -18.08
C THR A 645 6.40 -5.04 -18.66
N TYR A 646 7.40 -4.48 -17.97
CA TYR A 646 8.16 -3.31 -18.45
C TYR A 646 8.69 -3.54 -19.87
N GLY A 647 8.56 -2.52 -20.72
CA GLY A 647 8.91 -2.57 -22.14
C GLY A 647 7.74 -2.95 -23.07
N TYR A 648 6.69 -3.61 -22.57
CA TYR A 648 5.46 -3.88 -23.33
C TYR A 648 4.31 -2.96 -22.92
N MET A 649 4.35 -2.41 -21.71
CA MET A 649 3.32 -1.47 -21.23
C MET A 649 3.29 -0.20 -22.09
N SER A 650 2.09 0.22 -22.48
CA SER A 650 1.90 1.49 -23.17
C SER A 650 2.21 2.68 -22.24
N PRO A 651 2.62 3.84 -22.77
CA PRO A 651 3.02 5.00 -21.96
C PRO A 651 1.90 5.52 -21.07
N GLU A 652 0.69 5.67 -21.60
CA GLU A 652 -0.46 6.14 -20.84
C GLU A 652 -0.83 5.17 -19.71
N TYR A 653 -0.59 3.86 -19.91
CA TYR A 653 -0.80 2.88 -18.86
C TYR A 653 0.30 2.90 -17.80
N ALA A 654 1.55 3.03 -18.22
CA ALA A 654 2.70 3.07 -17.33
C ALA A 654 2.76 4.36 -16.48
N MET A 655 2.40 5.50 -17.07
CA MET A 655 2.53 6.82 -16.45
C MET A 655 1.27 7.24 -15.68
N GLU A 656 0.08 6.99 -16.23
CA GLU A 656 -1.18 7.50 -15.69
C GLU A 656 -2.09 6.39 -15.15
N GLY A 657 -1.73 5.12 -15.38
CA GLY A 657 -2.57 3.98 -15.02
C GLY A 657 -3.81 3.82 -15.90
N THR A 658 -3.90 4.56 -17.00
CA THR A 658 -5.02 4.51 -17.96
C THR A 658 -4.82 3.37 -18.95
N PHE A 659 -5.80 2.50 -19.09
CA PHE A 659 -5.74 1.37 -20.03
C PHE A 659 -7.01 1.21 -20.84
N SER A 660 -6.84 0.72 -22.06
CA SER A 660 -7.90 0.42 -23.02
C SER A 660 -7.45 -0.70 -23.97
N GLU A 661 -8.26 -1.01 -24.98
CA GLU A 661 -7.83 -1.90 -26.07
C GLU A 661 -6.54 -1.41 -26.76
N LYS A 662 -6.29 -0.09 -26.77
CA LYS A 662 -5.09 0.50 -27.36
C LYS A 662 -3.81 0.21 -26.56
N SER A 663 -3.92 -0.17 -25.30
CA SER A 663 -2.78 -0.60 -24.47
C SER A 663 -2.30 -1.99 -24.90
N ASP A 664 -3.23 -2.90 -25.23
CA ASP A 664 -2.90 -4.21 -25.81
C ASP A 664 -2.37 -4.08 -27.24
N VAL A 665 -2.90 -3.14 -28.03
CA VAL A 665 -2.39 -2.83 -29.39
C VAL A 665 -0.92 -2.40 -29.32
N PHE A 666 -0.55 -1.54 -28.37
CA PHE A 666 0.84 -1.14 -28.17
C PHE A 666 1.72 -2.34 -27.84
N SER A 667 1.29 -3.18 -26.89
CA SER A 667 2.00 -4.40 -26.50
C SER A 667 2.18 -5.35 -27.71
N PHE A 668 1.17 -5.46 -28.56
CA PHE A 668 1.21 -6.24 -29.80
C PHE A 668 2.21 -5.66 -30.81
N GLY A 669 2.28 -4.35 -30.96
CA GLY A 669 3.28 -3.69 -31.81
C GLY A 669 4.71 -4.00 -31.36
N VAL A 670 5.00 -3.93 -30.05
CA VAL A 670 6.29 -4.34 -29.49
C VAL A 670 6.58 -5.81 -29.80
N LEU A 671 5.59 -6.68 -29.61
CA LEU A 671 5.72 -8.11 -29.88
C LEU A 671 5.99 -8.41 -31.36
N ILE A 672 5.37 -7.69 -32.30
CA ILE A 672 5.69 -7.82 -33.73
C ILE A 672 7.17 -7.48 -33.99
N LEU A 673 7.68 -6.38 -33.41
CA LEU A 673 9.08 -5.99 -33.57
C LEU A 673 10.04 -7.06 -33.05
N GLU A 674 9.70 -7.73 -31.95
CA GLU A 674 10.47 -8.87 -31.44
C GLU A 674 10.41 -10.06 -32.41
N ILE A 675 9.23 -10.38 -32.95
CA ILE A 675 9.04 -11.51 -33.87
C ILE A 675 9.84 -11.30 -35.16
N VAL A 676 9.81 -10.11 -35.75
CA VAL A 676 10.52 -9.86 -37.03
C VAL A 676 12.03 -9.76 -36.85
N SER A 677 12.51 -9.33 -35.67
CA SER A 677 13.94 -9.14 -35.40
C SER A 677 14.63 -10.31 -34.73
N GLY A 678 13.88 -11.20 -34.07
CA GLY A 678 14.45 -12.23 -33.20
C GLY A 678 15.22 -11.64 -32.02
N ARG A 679 15.00 -10.36 -31.68
CA ARG A 679 15.70 -9.66 -30.59
C ARG A 679 14.73 -9.33 -29.48
N ARG A 680 15.19 -9.55 -28.25
CA ARG A 680 14.41 -9.27 -27.04
C ARG A 680 14.43 -7.76 -26.78
N ASN A 681 13.28 -7.16 -26.51
CA ASN A 681 13.18 -5.72 -26.25
C ASN A 681 14.09 -5.26 -25.08
N SER A 682 14.27 -6.12 -24.06
CA SER A 682 15.15 -5.85 -22.91
C SER A 682 16.65 -5.88 -23.21
N SER A 683 17.09 -6.50 -24.32
CA SER A 683 18.51 -6.70 -24.64
C SER A 683 19.23 -5.43 -25.13
N PHE A 684 18.49 -4.35 -25.43
CA PHE A 684 19.08 -3.08 -25.86
C PHE A 684 19.63 -2.23 -24.70
N SER A 685 19.44 -2.67 -23.46
CA SER A 685 20.06 -2.07 -22.26
C SER A 685 21.60 -2.18 -22.24
N HIS A 686 22.21 -3.05 -23.04
CA HIS A 686 23.65 -3.34 -23.01
C HIS A 686 24.48 -2.82 -24.19
N PHE A 687 23.89 -2.27 -25.25
CA PHE A 687 24.64 -1.87 -26.46
C PHE A 687 24.80 -0.36 -26.67
N ASP A 688 23.92 0.47 -26.11
CA ASP A 688 24.16 1.91 -25.95
C ASP A 688 23.07 2.44 -25.01
N LYS A 689 23.44 3.27 -24.03
CA LYS A 689 22.67 3.60 -22.82
C LYS A 689 21.29 4.28 -23.01
N THR A 690 20.72 4.32 -24.22
CA THR A 690 19.52 5.13 -24.52
C THR A 690 18.54 4.55 -25.55
N THR A 691 18.76 3.36 -26.12
CA THR A 691 17.85 2.81 -27.16
C THR A 691 17.13 1.54 -26.67
N ASN A 692 15.82 1.45 -26.92
CA ASN A 692 15.03 0.21 -26.81
C ASN A 692 14.64 -0.25 -28.23
N LEU A 693 14.12 -1.48 -28.38
CA LEU A 693 13.83 -2.05 -29.71
C LEU A 693 12.86 -1.18 -30.53
N VAL A 694 11.88 -0.57 -29.86
CA VAL A 694 10.91 0.34 -30.48
C VAL A 694 11.63 1.55 -31.09
N ARG A 695 12.54 2.18 -30.34
CA ARG A 695 13.34 3.31 -30.81
C ARG A 695 14.27 2.91 -31.96
N TYR A 696 14.95 1.77 -31.86
CA TYR A 696 15.82 1.30 -32.93
C TYR A 696 15.04 1.06 -34.24
N ALA A 697 13.86 0.43 -34.16
CA ALA A 697 12.98 0.25 -35.31
C ALA A 697 12.50 1.59 -35.91
N TRP A 698 12.18 2.56 -35.05
CA TRP A 698 11.80 3.91 -35.48
C TRP A 698 12.93 4.63 -36.22
N GLU A 699 14.15 4.58 -35.69
CA GLU A 699 15.33 5.21 -36.31
C GLU A 699 15.64 4.61 -37.69
N LEU A 700 15.60 3.27 -37.82
CA LEU A 700 15.74 2.60 -39.11
C LEU A 700 14.62 2.97 -40.09
N TRP A 701 13.38 3.09 -39.62
CA TRP A 701 12.26 3.51 -40.47
C TRP A 701 12.45 4.91 -41.04
N GLN A 702 12.87 5.85 -40.20
CA GLN A 702 13.14 7.23 -40.61
C GLN A 702 14.30 7.34 -41.60
N GLN A 703 15.27 6.44 -41.54
CA GLN A 703 16.41 6.36 -42.46
C GLN A 703 16.05 5.64 -43.78
N GLY A 704 14.87 5.04 -43.89
CA GLY A 704 14.48 4.21 -45.03
C GLY A 704 15.05 2.78 -44.99
N ASP A 705 15.69 2.41 -43.89
CA ASP A 705 16.44 1.16 -43.67
C ASP A 705 15.69 0.14 -42.80
N ALA A 706 14.36 0.24 -42.73
CA ALA A 706 13.51 -0.61 -41.89
C ALA A 706 13.76 -2.12 -42.07
N LEU A 707 14.16 -2.56 -43.27
CA LEU A 707 14.47 -3.97 -43.55
C LEU A 707 15.69 -4.50 -42.80
N GLN A 708 16.58 -3.63 -42.28
CA GLN A 708 17.69 -4.05 -41.41
C GLN A 708 17.22 -4.63 -40.07
N LEU A 709 15.95 -4.43 -39.71
CA LEU A 709 15.36 -5.04 -38.53
C LEU A 709 15.19 -6.56 -38.70
N GLN A 710 15.24 -7.08 -39.92
CA GLN A 710 15.05 -8.50 -40.22
C GLN A 710 16.00 -9.39 -39.40
N ASP A 711 15.45 -10.44 -38.79
CA ASP A 711 16.24 -11.52 -38.21
C ASP A 711 17.05 -12.23 -39.31
N PRO A 712 18.40 -12.23 -39.23
CA PRO A 712 19.25 -12.86 -40.24
C PRO A 712 18.94 -14.35 -40.46
N THR A 713 18.40 -15.06 -39.46
CA THR A 713 18.07 -16.49 -39.58
C THR A 713 16.88 -16.76 -40.50
N LEU A 714 16.11 -15.73 -40.88
CA LEU A 714 14.96 -15.90 -41.79
C LEU A 714 15.38 -16.16 -43.24
N GLY A 715 16.59 -15.74 -43.64
CA GLY A 715 17.16 -15.97 -44.97
C GLY A 715 16.16 -15.72 -46.12
N ASP A 716 16.15 -16.63 -47.09
CA ASP A 716 15.29 -16.57 -48.28
C ASP A 716 13.81 -16.89 -48.03
N SER A 717 13.44 -17.35 -46.83
CA SER A 717 12.04 -17.65 -46.49
C SER A 717 11.20 -16.37 -46.36
N CYS A 718 11.86 -15.23 -46.12
CA CYS A 718 11.21 -13.97 -45.83
C CYS A 718 10.68 -13.27 -47.07
N VAL A 719 9.37 -13.01 -47.09
CA VAL A 719 8.74 -12.23 -48.15
C VAL A 719 8.91 -10.74 -47.82
N ILE A 720 9.84 -10.07 -48.50
CA ILE A 720 10.25 -8.68 -48.19
C ILE A 720 9.08 -7.69 -48.14
N HIS A 721 8.10 -7.81 -49.05
CA HIS A 721 6.92 -6.94 -49.03
C HIS A 721 6.09 -7.13 -47.76
N GLN A 722 5.85 -8.39 -47.37
CA GLN A 722 5.14 -8.72 -46.13
C GLN A 722 5.92 -8.21 -44.92
N LEU A 723 7.23 -8.43 -44.86
CA LEU A 723 8.09 -7.94 -43.78
C LEU A 723 8.01 -6.42 -43.62
N ARG A 724 8.18 -5.68 -44.72
CA ARG A 724 8.09 -4.21 -44.71
C ARG A 724 6.73 -3.75 -44.18
N ARG A 725 5.66 -4.40 -44.65
CA ARG A 725 4.29 -4.11 -44.24
C ARG A 725 4.06 -4.41 -42.76
N THR A 726 4.57 -5.55 -42.27
CA THR A 726 4.53 -5.94 -40.86
C THR A 726 5.24 -4.92 -39.97
N ILE A 727 6.44 -4.46 -40.36
CA ILE A 727 7.18 -3.43 -39.61
C ILE A 727 6.41 -2.11 -39.59
N HIS A 728 5.84 -1.71 -40.72
CA HIS A 728 5.01 -0.50 -40.81
C HIS A 728 3.82 -0.57 -39.85
N VAL A 729 3.06 -1.68 -39.87
CA VAL A 729 1.93 -1.88 -38.96
C VAL A 729 2.39 -1.88 -37.49
N ALA A 730 3.51 -2.52 -37.17
CA ALA A 730 4.07 -2.51 -35.82
C ALA A 730 4.35 -1.08 -35.34
N LEU A 731 4.93 -0.22 -36.20
CA LEU A 731 5.19 1.18 -35.90
C LEU A 731 3.91 2.00 -35.70
N LEU A 732 2.84 1.69 -36.44
CA LEU A 732 1.52 2.29 -36.22
C LEU A 732 0.92 1.89 -34.85
N CYS A 733 1.19 0.66 -34.39
CA CYS A 733 0.72 0.16 -33.11
C CYS A 733 1.46 0.76 -31.90
N VAL A 734 2.74 1.13 -32.04
CA VAL A 734 3.59 1.65 -30.94
C VAL A 734 3.67 3.18 -30.86
N GLN A 735 2.73 3.89 -31.51
CA GLN A 735 2.66 5.35 -31.47
C GLN A 735 2.44 5.86 -30.03
N GLU A 736 3.01 7.03 -29.72
CA GLU A 736 2.94 7.62 -28.39
C GLU A 736 1.50 7.87 -27.94
N ASN A 737 0.71 8.55 -28.76
CA ASN A 737 -0.70 8.80 -28.47
C ASN A 737 -1.56 7.55 -28.77
N ALA A 738 -2.33 7.08 -27.77
CA ALA A 738 -3.25 5.94 -27.92
C ALA A 738 -4.34 6.16 -28.99
N GLY A 739 -4.73 7.42 -29.23
CA GLY A 739 -5.70 7.79 -30.27
C GLY A 739 -5.18 7.51 -31.69
N ASP A 740 -3.87 7.60 -31.91
CA ASP A 740 -3.25 7.39 -33.22
C ASP A 740 -3.04 5.91 -33.56
N ARG A 741 -3.12 5.02 -32.58
CA ARG A 741 -2.96 3.57 -32.77
C ARG A 741 -4.22 3.00 -33.43
N PRO A 742 -4.11 2.10 -34.42
CA PRO A 742 -5.26 1.41 -34.99
C PRO A 742 -5.97 0.50 -33.97
N VAL A 743 -7.22 0.15 -34.21
CA VAL A 743 -7.88 -0.94 -33.47
C VAL A 743 -7.51 -2.29 -34.08
N MET A 744 -7.65 -3.40 -33.35
CA MET A 744 -7.18 -4.71 -33.82
C MET A 744 -7.84 -5.18 -35.13
N SER A 745 -9.10 -4.78 -35.42
CA SER A 745 -9.73 -5.10 -36.71
C SER A 745 -9.03 -4.42 -37.88
N ASP A 746 -8.55 -3.20 -37.67
CA ASP A 746 -7.82 -2.44 -38.67
C ASP A 746 -6.42 -3.01 -38.82
N VAL A 747 -5.75 -3.36 -37.70
CA VAL A 747 -4.45 -4.04 -37.71
C VAL A 747 -4.47 -5.31 -38.57
N ILE A 748 -5.49 -6.17 -38.40
CA ILE A 748 -5.63 -7.39 -39.22
C ILE A 748 -5.83 -7.03 -40.70
N SER A 749 -6.72 -6.08 -40.99
CA SER A 749 -6.97 -5.63 -42.37
C SER A 749 -5.70 -5.05 -43.00
N MET A 750 -4.93 -4.27 -42.25
CA MET A 750 -3.67 -3.69 -42.65
C MET A 750 -2.61 -4.76 -42.90
N LEU A 751 -2.53 -5.83 -42.11
CA LEU A 751 -1.58 -6.92 -42.31
C LEU A 751 -1.95 -7.78 -43.53
N ILE A 752 -3.20 -8.22 -43.65
CA ILE A 752 -3.61 -9.22 -44.64
C ILE A 752 -3.86 -8.60 -46.03
N ASN A 753 -4.40 -7.38 -46.09
CA ASN A 753 -4.79 -6.79 -47.36
C ASN A 753 -3.71 -5.84 -47.90
N ASP A 754 -2.85 -6.38 -48.77
CA ASP A 754 -1.75 -5.66 -49.41
C ASP A 754 -2.18 -4.44 -50.24
N THR A 755 -3.47 -4.34 -50.63
CA THR A 755 -3.96 -3.21 -51.44
C THR A 755 -4.33 -1.98 -50.62
N ILE A 756 -4.42 -2.09 -49.29
CA ILE A 756 -4.77 -0.95 -48.42
C ILE A 756 -3.55 -0.05 -48.25
N PRO A 757 -3.63 1.25 -48.60
CA PRO A 757 -2.58 2.20 -48.30
C PRO A 757 -2.50 2.44 -46.80
N LEU A 758 -1.29 2.39 -46.24
CA LEU A 758 -1.05 2.60 -44.81
C LEU A 758 -0.65 4.06 -44.53
N PRO A 759 -1.17 4.68 -43.46
CA PRO A 759 -0.76 6.03 -43.07
C PRO A 759 0.71 6.05 -42.64
N ALA A 760 1.38 7.20 -42.79
CA ALA A 760 2.73 7.35 -42.26
C ALA A 760 2.71 7.26 -40.71
N PRO A 761 3.59 6.46 -40.09
CA PRO A 761 3.69 6.42 -38.63
C PRO A 761 4.06 7.79 -38.06
N LYS A 762 3.42 8.19 -36.95
CA LYS A 762 3.88 9.32 -36.13
C LYS A 762 4.84 8.83 -35.05
N GLN A 763 5.43 9.77 -34.30
CA GLN A 763 6.43 9.49 -33.28
C GLN A 763 6.04 8.32 -32.35
N SER A 764 6.93 7.34 -32.25
CA SER A 764 6.79 6.20 -31.33
C SER A 764 7.03 6.63 -29.88
N ALA A 765 6.40 5.95 -28.93
CA ALA A 765 6.64 6.21 -27.52
C ALA A 765 8.08 5.90 -27.06
N PHE A 766 8.48 6.48 -25.91
CA PHE A 766 9.78 6.40 -25.19
C PHE A 766 10.69 7.63 -25.33
N PHE A 767 10.30 8.72 -24.65
CA PHE A 767 11.18 9.81 -24.25
C PHE A 767 11.58 9.64 -22.78
N PHE A 768 12.83 9.29 -22.48
CA PHE A 768 13.55 9.78 -21.29
C PHE A 768 15.05 9.69 -21.55
N GLY A 769 15.61 10.80 -22.02
CA GLY A 769 17.05 11.03 -22.19
C GLY A 769 17.25 12.46 -22.64
N ARG A 770 17.73 13.32 -21.71
CA ARG A 770 18.09 14.73 -21.88
C ARG A 770 18.24 15.15 -23.35
N THR A 771 17.25 15.86 -23.88
CA THR A 771 17.50 16.79 -24.98
C THR A 771 18.39 17.87 -24.40
N VAL A 772 19.71 17.77 -24.60
CA VAL A 772 20.59 18.93 -24.43
C VAL A 772 20.12 19.92 -25.49
N SER A 773 19.30 20.88 -25.07
CA SER A 773 18.99 22.05 -25.85
C SER A 773 20.32 22.65 -26.29
N LYS A 774 20.64 22.55 -27.57
CA LYS A 774 21.63 23.41 -28.21
C LYS A 774 21.07 24.82 -28.14
N SER A 775 21.27 25.49 -27.01
CA SER A 775 21.25 26.94 -26.98
C SER A 775 22.51 27.42 -27.71
N THR A 776 22.25 28.32 -28.65
CA THR A 776 23.14 28.92 -29.62
C THR A 776 24.41 29.46 -28.95
N SER A 777 25.55 28.81 -29.18
CA SER A 777 26.85 29.38 -28.85
C SER A 777 27.36 30.18 -30.04
N ILE A 778 27.46 31.48 -29.81
CA ILE A 778 28.15 32.44 -30.68
C ILE A 778 29.61 32.02 -30.81
N GLU A 779 30.11 32.03 -32.05
CA GLU A 779 31.50 31.74 -32.41
C GLU A 779 32.49 32.59 -31.60
N ARG A 780 33.49 31.93 -30.99
CA ARG A 780 34.89 32.40 -31.00
C ARG A 780 35.84 31.22 -31.10
N LYS A 781 36.62 31.19 -32.19
CA LYS A 781 37.71 30.24 -32.43
C LYS A 781 38.94 30.54 -31.56
N SER A 782 39.61 29.44 -31.23
CA SER A 782 41.04 29.20 -30.95
C SER A 782 41.74 29.98 -29.84
N ASN A 783 42.22 29.25 -28.83
CA ASN A 783 43.66 28.97 -28.72
C ASN A 783 43.98 27.85 -27.71
N ASP A 784 44.84 26.95 -28.19
CA ASP A 784 45.91 26.19 -27.56
C ASP A 784 45.77 25.50 -26.19
N CYS A 785 46.21 24.24 -26.23
CA CYS A 785 46.53 23.34 -25.14
C CYS A 785 47.56 23.92 -24.15
N SER A 786 47.44 23.58 -22.86
CA SER A 786 48.59 23.04 -22.12
C SER A 786 48.16 22.18 -20.93
N VAL A 787 48.89 21.08 -20.79
CA VAL A 787 48.95 20.19 -19.62
C VAL A 787 49.73 20.90 -18.51
N ASN A 788 49.34 20.73 -17.25
CA ASN A 788 50.21 20.58 -16.06
C ASN A 788 49.32 20.21 -14.86
N GLN A 789 49.47 19.00 -14.31
CA GLN A 789 50.42 18.60 -13.26
C GLN A 789 50.16 19.26 -11.90
N MET A 790 49.95 18.36 -10.94
CA MET A 790 49.53 18.49 -9.55
C MET A 790 50.64 19.05 -8.65
N SER A 791 50.29 19.84 -7.63
CA SER A 791 51.11 19.99 -6.42
C SER A 791 50.29 20.44 -5.20
N VAL A 792 50.47 19.66 -4.13
CA VAL A 792 50.00 19.77 -2.75
C VAL A 792 50.65 20.97 -2.05
N THR A 793 49.97 21.57 -1.06
CA THR A 793 50.65 22.37 -0.01
C THR A 793 50.02 22.10 1.36
N GLU A 794 50.80 21.55 2.28
CA GLU A 794 50.58 21.59 3.74
C GLU A 794 51.04 22.94 4.31
N MET A 795 50.39 23.42 5.37
CA MET A 795 50.83 24.56 6.17
C MET A 795 51.46 24.09 7.49
N GLU A 796 52.58 24.71 7.87
CA GLU A 796 53.16 24.60 9.21
C GLU A 796 53.20 25.99 9.88
N ALA A 797 53.06 26.00 11.21
CA ALA A 797 52.60 27.11 12.02
C ALA A 797 53.67 28.15 12.41
N ARG A 798 53.20 29.38 12.66
CA ARG A 798 53.68 30.27 13.73
C ARG A 798 52.51 30.95 14.41
#